data_AF-A0A5A7NBJ2-F1
#
_entry.id   AF-A0A5A7NBJ2-F1
#
_cell.length_a   1.000
_cell.length_b   1.000
_cell.length_c   1.000
_cell.angle_alpha   90.00
_cell.angle_beta   90.00
_cell.angle_gamma   90.00
#
_symmetry.space_group_name_H-M   'P 1'
#
loop_
_entity.id
_entity.type
_entity.pdbx_description
1 polymer ?
#
loop_
_entity_poly.entity_id
_entity_poly.type
_entity_poly.pdbx_seq_one_letter_code
_entity_poly.pdbx_strand_id
1 'polypeptide(L)'
;MALLMAIFFIAYPAAGAEQADADQAPIARLCQAGASVQQTRMAQLCSQWQSAKTTDKASWAASIRALDDRLKAFDDALPPRDLAEAVAEAEAEVVTPSTPAPEPEPAASSDRLQTPPAEAPHSLKPDFTGGEKPAVPARDLPALGRYIEETCRFDEQLWCRLQPRNSFKSVAFPDAVPGEPFYRRASDAIRAFNGGVFDGRRLYFFGGGHAASYQNSVYALDLQNLLWERLYDPDPLDDGGAFLKAAFDIPLDKKCFFPKEGKAPAAGHTWGSPLLLDGLFHLWISAWGCDDYGTASDAYVHAIFDIERREWIARRPVKDLSLNVSAASPIDGRAFLFSIHRDPALFEIDLKTDAITRKSTRLKHNFGKHGIAILVGNSIVLVNQDEIHAIPVTKDAIGDAIHMGTLPATVEDDDALRYVKGRFILWAGGENLYQSADLKNWKTYGDGSGPRHLKSLFNKFFPVPALDVLIGISNEDEIWLARIPDDGNTFSHDLPEGFRCSDYIAGKECGNLQAMLAEGGSVTLPKGIYAQCAIINKPLTLDGNGSILQDTPCRSKAALILNADAEISHLTCRNIAVNDGNGACIRQQTAHLSVDDVTFENAQSGILTDPKAQSLTVKNSLFQNLGGDCRIKCGRAHGIYFAAKGGTITILNSRFLKARHQAI
;
A
#
# COMPACT_ATOMS: atom_id res chain seq x y z
N MET A 1 15.57 85.68 11.75
CA MET A 1 14.91 84.39 12.07
C MET A 1 13.56 84.41 11.37
N ALA A 2 13.50 83.80 10.18
CA ALA A 2 12.31 83.68 9.35
C ALA A 2 12.39 82.34 8.61
N LEU A 3 11.20 81.81 8.33
CA LEU A 3 10.86 80.73 7.38
C LEU A 3 11.16 79.29 7.79
N LEU A 4 10.09 78.50 7.94
CA LEU A 4 9.66 77.47 6.97
C LEU A 4 8.28 76.92 7.44
N MET A 5 7.20 77.34 6.79
CA MET A 5 6.46 76.67 5.71
C MET A 5 5.34 75.72 6.22
N ALA A 6 4.12 76.23 6.14
CA ALA A 6 2.85 75.51 6.24
C ALA A 6 2.21 75.46 4.86
N ILE A 7 1.65 74.31 4.46
CA ILE A 7 0.72 74.21 3.33
C ILE A 7 -0.47 73.33 3.75
N PHE A 8 -1.66 73.90 3.54
CA PHE A 8 -3.00 73.36 3.80
C PHE A 8 -3.33 72.15 2.90
N PHE A 9 -3.96 71.12 3.49
CA PHE A 9 -4.72 70.11 2.77
C PHE A 9 -6.19 70.54 2.68
N ILE A 10 -6.74 70.57 1.45
CA ILE A 10 -8.17 70.69 1.17
C ILE A 10 -8.72 69.27 0.97
N ALA A 11 -9.82 68.97 1.68
CA ALA A 11 -10.49 67.68 1.68
C ALA A 11 -11.27 67.40 0.38
N TYR A 12 -11.16 66.17 -0.13
CA TYR A 12 -12.08 65.55 -1.08
C TYR A 12 -12.96 64.52 -0.33
N PRO A 13 -14.27 64.36 -0.67
CA PRO A 13 -15.18 63.51 0.08
C PRO A 13 -14.98 62.02 -0.24
N ALA A 14 -15.25 61.17 0.75
CA ALA A 14 -15.06 59.73 0.72
C ALA A 14 -16.08 59.01 -0.18
N ALA A 15 -15.63 58.49 -1.32
CA ALA A 15 -16.42 57.62 -2.21
C ALA A 15 -16.29 56.11 -1.87
N GLY A 16 -15.98 55.76 -0.61
CA GLY A 16 -15.62 54.38 -0.24
C GLY A 16 -16.67 53.57 0.51
N ALA A 17 -17.72 54.20 1.04
CA ALA A 17 -18.69 53.52 1.91
C ALA A 17 -19.98 53.09 1.19
N GLU A 18 -20.48 53.89 0.23
CA GLU A 18 -21.72 53.56 -0.49
C GLU A 18 -21.58 52.39 -1.47
N GLN A 19 -20.40 52.19 -2.05
CA GLN A 19 -20.18 51.14 -3.05
C GLN A 19 -20.03 49.74 -2.42
N ALA A 20 -19.57 49.66 -1.16
CA ALA A 20 -19.45 48.42 -0.40
C ALA A 20 -20.80 47.89 0.14
N ASP A 21 -21.84 48.72 0.16
CA ASP A 21 -23.19 48.34 0.59
C ASP A 21 -24.03 47.80 -0.59
N ALA A 22 -23.79 48.33 -1.80
CA ALA A 22 -24.44 47.87 -3.03
C ALA A 22 -24.10 46.42 -3.42
N ASP A 23 -22.93 45.91 -3.02
CA ASP A 23 -22.44 44.55 -3.33
C ASP A 23 -22.95 43.46 -2.36
N GLN A 24 -23.55 43.83 -1.24
CA GLN A 24 -24.01 42.89 -0.20
C GLN A 24 -25.43 42.36 -0.46
N ALA A 25 -26.31 43.15 -1.08
CA ALA A 25 -27.70 42.75 -1.34
C ALA A 25 -27.84 41.52 -2.27
N PRO A 26 -27.03 41.37 -3.35
CA PRO A 26 -27.07 40.15 -4.19
C PRO A 26 -26.59 38.90 -3.44
N ILE A 27 -25.56 39.03 -2.59
CA ILE A 27 -25.04 37.94 -1.77
C ILE A 27 -26.06 37.52 -0.70
N ALA A 28 -26.73 38.48 -0.07
CA ALA A 28 -27.80 38.20 0.87
C ALA A 28 -28.95 37.40 0.23
N ARG A 29 -29.29 37.69 -1.04
CA ARG A 29 -30.29 36.91 -1.80
C ARG A 29 -29.81 35.49 -2.12
N LEU A 30 -28.55 35.32 -2.52
CA LEU A 30 -27.95 33.98 -2.72
C LEU A 30 -27.98 33.15 -1.44
N CYS A 31 -27.70 33.78 -0.30
CA CYS A 31 -27.74 33.12 1.01
C CYS A 31 -29.16 32.87 1.56
N GLN A 32 -30.20 33.41 0.91
CA GLN A 32 -31.61 33.20 1.27
C GLN A 32 -32.35 32.23 0.33
N ALA A 33 -31.87 32.05 -0.90
CA ALA A 33 -32.38 31.04 -1.81
C ALA A 33 -31.91 29.65 -1.33
N GLY A 34 -32.84 28.85 -0.82
CA GLY A 34 -32.55 27.72 0.07
C GLY A 34 -31.63 26.63 -0.51
N ALA A 35 -30.82 26.07 0.40
CA ALA A 35 -29.89 24.98 0.14
C ALA A 35 -30.63 23.70 -0.25
N SER A 36 -30.32 23.16 -1.43
CA SER A 36 -30.49 21.73 -1.70
C SER A 36 -29.39 20.94 -0.99
N VAL A 37 -29.59 19.62 -0.82
CA VAL A 37 -28.67 18.67 -0.15
C VAL A 37 -27.25 18.67 -0.76
N GLN A 38 -27.07 19.21 -1.97
CA GLN A 38 -25.75 19.33 -2.63
C GLN A 38 -24.91 20.53 -2.16
N GLN A 39 -25.42 21.44 -1.31
CA GLN A 39 -24.76 22.74 -1.07
C GLN A 39 -24.43 23.06 0.40
N THR A 40 -23.94 22.09 1.18
CA THR A 40 -23.45 22.32 2.57
C THR A 40 -22.37 23.41 2.64
N ARG A 41 -21.51 23.50 1.61
CA ARG A 41 -20.45 24.53 1.54
C ARG A 41 -20.99 25.94 1.32
N MET A 42 -22.09 26.10 0.57
CA MET A 42 -22.73 27.42 0.36
C MET A 42 -23.32 27.95 1.67
N ALA A 43 -24.03 27.09 2.41
CA ALA A 43 -24.58 27.44 3.72
C ALA A 43 -23.50 27.86 4.72
N GLN A 44 -22.36 27.15 4.73
CA GLN A 44 -21.22 27.50 5.60
C GLN A 44 -20.60 28.86 5.23
N LEU A 45 -20.39 29.13 3.94
CA LEU A 45 -19.83 30.41 3.48
C LEU A 45 -20.81 31.58 3.73
N CYS A 46 -22.10 31.36 3.56
CA CYS A 46 -23.14 32.34 3.89
C CYS A 46 -23.21 32.64 5.39
N SER A 47 -23.07 31.63 6.25
CA SER A 47 -22.98 31.81 7.70
C SER A 47 -21.72 32.60 8.09
N GLN A 48 -20.58 32.26 7.48
CA GLN A 48 -19.32 32.99 7.70
C GLN A 48 -19.41 34.44 7.21
N TRP A 49 -20.00 34.70 6.05
CA TRP A 49 -20.23 36.05 5.51
C TRP A 49 -21.17 36.89 6.39
N GLN A 50 -22.24 36.29 6.93
CA GLN A 50 -23.16 36.95 7.87
C GLN A 50 -22.46 37.34 9.19
N SER A 51 -21.53 36.52 9.67
CA SER A 51 -20.77 36.75 10.91
C SER A 51 -19.49 37.59 10.74
N ALA A 52 -19.07 37.87 9.50
CA ALA A 52 -17.81 38.56 9.20
C ALA A 52 -17.89 40.08 9.43
N LYS A 53 -16.73 40.67 9.82
CA LYS A 53 -16.56 42.13 9.93
C LYS A 53 -16.60 42.79 8.55
N THR A 54 -16.98 44.07 8.48
CA THR A 54 -17.22 44.81 7.22
C THR A 54 -16.04 44.79 6.25
N THR A 55 -14.80 44.77 6.75
CA THR A 55 -13.57 44.69 5.95
C THR A 55 -13.37 43.33 5.25
N ASP A 56 -13.95 42.26 5.80
CA ASP A 56 -13.75 40.89 5.33
C ASP A 56 -14.91 40.39 4.46
N LYS A 57 -16.08 41.05 4.55
CA LYS A 57 -17.28 40.70 3.79
C LYS A 57 -17.09 40.67 2.28
N ALA A 58 -16.21 41.51 1.73
CA ALA A 58 -15.92 41.52 0.29
C ALA A 58 -15.17 40.24 -0.17
N SER A 59 -14.26 39.73 0.66
CA SER A 59 -13.52 38.49 0.39
C SER A 59 -14.44 37.26 0.44
N TRP A 60 -15.32 37.23 1.45
CA TRP A 60 -16.35 36.19 1.57
C TRP A 60 -17.39 36.26 0.44
N ALA A 61 -17.80 37.46 0.02
CA ALA A 61 -18.70 37.67 -1.12
C ALA A 61 -18.11 37.13 -2.44
N ALA A 62 -16.80 37.34 -2.69
CA ALA A 62 -16.12 36.78 -3.85
C ALA A 62 -16.10 35.25 -3.83
N SER A 63 -15.88 34.67 -2.64
CA SER A 63 -15.89 33.21 -2.44
C SER A 63 -17.29 32.60 -2.65
N ILE A 64 -18.34 33.31 -2.23
CA ILE A 64 -19.73 32.90 -2.44
C ILE A 64 -20.08 32.93 -3.94
N ARG A 65 -19.72 33.99 -4.67
CA ARG A 65 -19.97 34.09 -6.12
C ARG A 65 -19.25 32.99 -6.90
N ALA A 66 -17.98 32.75 -6.59
CA ALA A 66 -17.19 31.72 -7.26
C ALA A 66 -17.75 30.30 -7.06
N LEU A 67 -18.35 30.02 -5.90
CA LEU A 67 -19.01 28.75 -5.64
C LEU A 67 -20.35 28.66 -6.38
N ASP A 68 -21.14 29.74 -6.38
CA ASP A 68 -22.42 29.82 -7.10
C ASP A 68 -22.23 29.61 -8.62
N ASP A 69 -21.21 30.23 -9.21
CA ASP A 69 -20.87 30.04 -10.63
C ASP A 69 -20.47 28.59 -10.95
N ARG A 70 -19.74 27.94 -10.06
CA ARG A 70 -19.35 26.52 -10.20
C ARG A 70 -20.53 25.57 -10.09
N LEU A 71 -21.48 25.87 -9.20
CA LEU A 71 -22.69 25.07 -9.01
C LEU A 71 -23.63 25.21 -10.20
N LYS A 72 -23.81 26.42 -10.73
CA LYS A 72 -24.55 26.64 -11.99
C LYS A 72 -23.93 25.90 -13.17
N ALA A 73 -22.60 25.95 -13.30
CA ALA A 73 -21.88 25.21 -14.34
C ALA A 73 -21.98 23.68 -14.18
N PHE A 74 -22.18 23.19 -12.95
CA PHE A 74 -22.39 21.78 -12.66
C PHE A 74 -23.82 21.34 -12.99
N ASP A 75 -24.82 22.15 -12.65
CA ASP A 75 -26.24 21.90 -12.97
C ASP A 75 -26.49 21.96 -14.48
N ASP A 76 -25.82 22.88 -15.19
CA ASP A 76 -25.86 22.97 -16.67
C ASP A 76 -25.22 21.76 -17.37
N ALA A 77 -24.42 20.97 -16.67
CA ALA A 77 -23.70 19.80 -17.20
C ALA A 77 -24.43 18.45 -16.99
N LEU A 78 -25.60 18.45 -16.33
CA LEU A 78 -26.37 17.25 -16.03
C LEU A 78 -27.61 17.12 -16.94
N PRO A 79 -27.82 16.01 -17.68
CA PRO A 79 -29.07 15.78 -18.40
C PRO A 79 -30.22 15.41 -17.43
N PRO A 80 -31.47 15.83 -17.69
CA PRO A 80 -32.54 15.70 -16.71
C PRO A 80 -33.09 14.26 -16.61
N ARG A 81 -33.10 13.71 -15.40
CA ARG A 81 -34.03 12.64 -14.99
C ARG A 81 -34.49 12.85 -13.56
N ASP A 82 -35.81 12.73 -13.39
CA ASP A 82 -36.63 13.17 -12.26
C ASP A 82 -36.20 12.60 -10.90
N LEU A 83 -35.83 13.51 -10.00
CA LEU A 83 -35.57 13.28 -8.57
C LEU A 83 -36.84 12.95 -7.76
N ALA A 84 -38.02 13.05 -8.38
CA ALA A 84 -39.30 13.00 -7.67
C ALA A 84 -39.75 11.58 -7.29
N GLU A 85 -39.31 10.54 -8.02
CA GLU A 85 -39.66 9.14 -7.68
C GLU A 85 -38.79 8.57 -6.54
N ALA A 86 -37.54 9.01 -6.42
CA ALA A 86 -36.59 8.45 -5.44
C ALA A 86 -36.85 8.88 -3.99
N VAL A 87 -37.55 10.00 -3.76
CA VAL A 87 -37.80 10.53 -2.42
C VAL A 87 -39.03 9.89 -1.78
N ALA A 88 -40.00 9.43 -2.57
CA ALA A 88 -41.23 8.85 -2.05
C ALA A 88 -41.04 7.43 -1.45
N GLU A 89 -40.03 6.69 -1.89
CA GLU A 89 -39.75 5.32 -1.37
C GLU A 89 -38.95 5.32 -0.06
N ALA A 90 -38.22 6.40 0.25
CA ALA A 90 -37.32 6.45 1.41
C ALA A 90 -38.02 6.86 2.73
N GLU A 91 -39.21 7.45 2.69
CA GLU A 91 -39.88 7.98 3.88
C GLU A 91 -40.84 6.97 4.57
N ALA A 92 -40.97 5.75 4.05
CA ALA A 92 -41.94 4.77 4.55
C ALA A 92 -41.42 3.76 5.59
N GLU A 93 -40.11 3.70 5.90
CA GLU A 93 -39.54 2.67 6.78
C GLU A 93 -38.76 3.20 8.01
N VAL A 94 -39.38 4.10 8.81
CA VAL A 94 -38.82 4.48 10.12
C VAL A 94 -39.87 4.29 11.22
N VAL A 95 -39.76 3.18 11.96
CA VAL A 95 -40.45 2.95 13.23
C VAL A 95 -39.50 3.30 14.39
N THR A 96 -40.01 4.06 15.36
CA THR A 96 -39.31 4.67 16.50
C THR A 96 -39.00 3.68 17.64
N PRO A 97 -37.94 3.92 18.46
CA PRO A 97 -37.73 3.23 19.73
C PRO A 97 -38.04 4.10 20.97
N SER A 98 -38.52 3.46 22.03
CA SER A 98 -38.57 3.93 23.44
C SER A 98 -38.13 2.74 24.30
N THR A 99 -37.41 2.79 25.43
CA THR A 99 -37.21 3.75 26.55
C THR A 99 -35.89 3.35 27.29
N PRO A 100 -35.38 4.09 28.32
CA PRO A 100 -33.96 4.16 28.69
C PRO A 100 -33.48 3.24 29.84
N ALA A 101 -32.15 3.18 29.97
CA ALA A 101 -31.33 2.38 30.89
C ALA A 101 -31.34 2.85 32.37
N PRO A 102 -30.92 1.99 33.34
CA PRO A 102 -30.57 2.40 34.69
C PRO A 102 -29.05 2.64 34.88
N GLU A 103 -28.75 3.53 35.83
CA GLU A 103 -27.45 4.12 36.21
C GLU A 103 -26.42 3.15 36.87
N PRO A 104 -25.12 3.52 36.91
CA PRO A 104 -24.04 2.69 37.44
C PRO A 104 -23.69 3.00 38.92
N GLU A 105 -23.24 1.98 39.65
CA GLU A 105 -22.62 2.10 40.98
C GLU A 105 -21.08 1.88 40.94
N PRO A 106 -20.33 2.36 41.95
CA PRO A 106 -19.00 2.93 41.77
C PRO A 106 -17.81 1.99 42.01
N ALA A 107 -16.63 2.51 41.64
CA ALA A 107 -15.32 1.89 41.52
C ALA A 107 -14.69 1.34 42.82
N ALA A 108 -13.88 0.28 42.66
CA ALA A 108 -12.78 -0.11 43.53
C ALA A 108 -11.62 -0.60 42.63
N SER A 109 -10.49 0.12 42.59
CA SER A 109 -9.29 -0.02 43.45
C SER A 109 -8.23 -0.95 42.84
N SER A 110 -7.01 -0.42 42.75
CA SER A 110 -5.80 -0.98 42.14
C SER A 110 -5.14 -2.14 42.92
N ASP A 111 -4.24 -2.82 42.20
CA ASP A 111 -3.18 -3.76 42.63
C ASP A 111 -3.54 -5.23 42.88
N ARG A 112 -3.21 -6.10 41.92
CA ARG A 112 -2.06 -7.03 41.97
C ARG A 112 -2.08 -8.02 40.81
N LEU A 113 -0.90 -8.23 40.22
CA LEU A 113 -0.55 -9.39 39.39
C LEU A 113 -1.12 -10.68 39.99
N GLN A 114 -2.10 -11.28 39.31
CA GLN A 114 -2.54 -12.64 39.61
C GLN A 114 -1.67 -13.62 38.80
N THR A 115 -0.96 -14.50 39.53
CA THR A 115 -0.36 -15.73 39.01
C THR A 115 -1.39 -16.57 38.26
N PRO A 116 -1.01 -17.31 37.20
CA PRO A 116 -1.95 -18.09 36.41
C PRO A 116 -2.61 -19.20 37.26
N PRO A 117 -3.89 -19.52 37.02
CA PRO A 117 -4.55 -20.64 37.67
C PRO A 117 -3.91 -21.98 37.25
N ALA A 118 -4.04 -22.96 38.14
CA ALA A 118 -3.51 -24.31 38.03
C ALA A 118 -4.01 -25.08 36.79
N GLU A 119 -3.11 -25.93 36.26
CA GLU A 119 -3.24 -26.93 35.17
C GLU A 119 -4.46 -26.82 34.25
N ALA A 120 -4.21 -26.32 33.03
CA ALA A 120 -5.16 -26.35 31.92
C ALA A 120 -5.53 -27.80 31.54
N PRO A 121 -6.81 -28.05 31.16
CA PRO A 121 -7.31 -29.37 30.80
C PRO A 121 -6.64 -29.89 29.52
N HIS A 122 -6.61 -31.22 29.36
CA HIS A 122 -6.22 -32.01 28.18
C HIS A 122 -5.79 -31.21 26.94
N SER A 123 -4.53 -31.38 26.50
CA SER A 123 -3.88 -30.65 25.40
C SER A 123 -4.85 -30.29 24.26
N LEU A 124 -5.20 -29.00 24.20
CA LEU A 124 -5.98 -28.44 23.10
C LEU A 124 -5.33 -28.83 21.77
N LYS A 125 -6.17 -29.20 20.79
CA LYS A 125 -5.71 -29.60 19.46
C LYS A 125 -6.11 -28.57 18.41
N PRO A 126 -5.26 -28.35 17.38
CA PRO A 126 -5.64 -27.50 16.27
C PRO A 126 -6.83 -28.06 15.51
N ASP A 127 -7.80 -27.19 15.26
CA ASP A 127 -9.00 -27.43 14.47
C ASP A 127 -9.30 -26.20 13.62
N PHE A 128 -9.26 -26.41 12.30
CA PHE A 128 -9.50 -25.38 11.30
C PHE A 128 -10.94 -25.35 10.81
N THR A 129 -11.81 -26.23 11.31
CA THR A 129 -13.23 -26.22 10.98
C THR A 129 -13.87 -24.90 11.43
N GLY A 130 -14.83 -24.40 10.65
CA GLY A 130 -15.45 -23.09 10.88
C GLY A 130 -14.74 -21.91 10.21
N GLY A 131 -13.59 -22.13 9.54
CA GLY A 131 -12.98 -21.14 8.64
C GLY A 131 -12.25 -19.99 9.33
N GLU A 132 -11.76 -19.05 8.53
CA GLU A 132 -11.04 -17.85 9.00
C GLU A 132 -11.96 -16.91 9.77
N LYS A 133 -11.41 -16.27 10.82
CA LYS A 133 -12.13 -15.34 11.71
C LYS A 133 -11.40 -13.97 11.77
N PRO A 134 -12.12 -12.86 11.57
CA PRO A 134 -13.53 -12.80 11.24
C PRO A 134 -13.75 -13.24 9.78
N ALA A 135 -14.88 -13.87 9.49
CA ALA A 135 -15.20 -14.22 8.12
C ALA A 135 -15.43 -12.94 7.31
N VAL A 136 -14.83 -12.86 6.13
CA VAL A 136 -15.10 -11.77 5.18
C VAL A 136 -16.52 -11.94 4.64
N PRO A 137 -17.42 -10.96 4.82
CA PRO A 137 -18.77 -11.04 4.28
C PRO A 137 -18.77 -11.11 2.75
N ALA A 138 -19.61 -11.97 2.18
CA ALA A 138 -19.92 -11.90 0.76
C ALA A 138 -20.83 -10.68 0.51
N ARG A 139 -20.35 -9.72 -0.26
CA ARG A 139 -21.10 -8.53 -0.66
C ARG A 139 -21.21 -8.46 -2.17
N ASP A 140 -22.30 -7.90 -2.66
CA ASP A 140 -22.44 -7.59 -4.08
C ASP A 140 -21.50 -6.42 -4.45
N LEU A 141 -20.69 -6.61 -5.48
CA LEU A 141 -19.65 -5.68 -5.92
C LEU A 141 -19.76 -5.48 -7.44
N PRO A 142 -20.81 -4.79 -7.93
CA PRO A 142 -21.15 -4.76 -9.35
C PRO A 142 -20.06 -4.14 -10.22
N ALA A 143 -19.33 -3.12 -9.74
CA ALA A 143 -18.24 -2.54 -10.52
C ALA A 143 -17.04 -3.50 -10.66
N LEU A 144 -16.67 -4.19 -9.57
CA LEU A 144 -15.60 -5.18 -9.62
C LEU A 144 -16.01 -6.42 -10.44
N GLY A 145 -17.24 -6.90 -10.29
CA GLY A 145 -17.78 -8.00 -11.09
C GLY A 145 -17.71 -7.70 -12.58
N ARG A 146 -18.20 -6.52 -13.00
CA ARG A 146 -18.10 -6.06 -14.39
C ARG A 146 -16.64 -5.94 -14.86
N TYR A 147 -15.76 -5.37 -14.03
CA TYR A 147 -14.33 -5.27 -14.38
C TYR A 147 -13.72 -6.65 -14.62
N ILE A 148 -14.06 -7.64 -13.78
CA ILE A 148 -13.61 -9.02 -13.96
C ILE A 148 -14.11 -9.59 -15.28
N GLU A 149 -15.41 -9.46 -15.58
CA GLU A 149 -16.01 -9.97 -16.81
C GLU A 149 -15.42 -9.33 -18.07
N GLU A 150 -15.17 -8.02 -18.05
CA GLU A 150 -14.71 -7.26 -19.22
C GLU A 150 -13.19 -7.32 -19.43
N THR A 151 -12.41 -7.46 -18.34
CA THR A 151 -10.95 -7.28 -18.37
C THR A 151 -10.18 -8.53 -17.97
N CYS A 152 -10.68 -9.32 -17.03
CA CYS A 152 -9.93 -10.43 -16.45
C CYS A 152 -10.21 -11.74 -17.18
N ARG A 153 -9.22 -12.24 -17.92
CA ARG A 153 -9.27 -13.53 -18.65
C ARG A 153 -8.98 -14.72 -17.73
N PHE A 154 -9.80 -14.92 -16.70
CA PHE A 154 -9.57 -15.98 -15.71
C PHE A 154 -9.79 -17.41 -16.23
N ASP A 155 -10.36 -17.53 -17.42
CA ASP A 155 -10.43 -18.76 -18.21
C ASP A 155 -9.06 -19.17 -18.79
N GLU A 156 -8.15 -18.21 -18.96
CA GLU A 156 -6.82 -18.42 -19.52
C GLU A 156 -5.68 -18.17 -18.52
N GLN A 157 -5.91 -17.32 -17.51
CA GLN A 157 -4.88 -16.79 -16.61
C GLN A 157 -5.30 -16.85 -15.15
N LEU A 158 -4.33 -17.01 -14.25
CA LEU A 158 -4.52 -17.01 -12.80
C LEU A 158 -4.71 -15.61 -12.25
N TRP A 159 -4.02 -14.61 -12.80
CA TRP A 159 -3.94 -13.26 -12.26
C TRP A 159 -4.51 -12.21 -13.20
N CYS A 160 -5.05 -11.14 -12.61
CA CYS A 160 -5.52 -9.96 -13.31
C CYS A 160 -5.16 -8.71 -12.52
N ARG A 161 -4.46 -7.75 -13.13
CA ARG A 161 -4.18 -6.48 -12.47
C ARG A 161 -5.43 -5.62 -12.43
N LEU A 162 -5.80 -5.14 -11.25
CA LEU A 162 -6.92 -4.22 -11.06
C LEU A 162 -6.46 -2.78 -11.21
N GLN A 163 -7.18 -1.99 -12.01
CA GLN A 163 -6.97 -0.56 -12.18
C GLN A 163 -8.18 0.21 -11.63
N PRO A 164 -8.03 0.90 -10.48
CA PRO A 164 -9.07 1.78 -9.97
C PRO A 164 -9.33 2.95 -10.91
N ARG A 165 -10.54 3.53 -10.82
CA ARG A 165 -11.00 4.63 -11.69
C ARG A 165 -10.30 5.96 -11.39
N ASN A 166 -9.72 6.11 -10.20
CA ASN A 166 -8.89 7.24 -9.83
C ASN A 166 -7.53 6.74 -9.30
N SER A 167 -6.53 7.63 -9.30
CA SER A 167 -5.23 7.32 -8.71
C SER A 167 -5.27 7.49 -7.18
N PHE A 168 -4.49 6.69 -6.44
CA PHE A 168 -4.30 6.97 -5.01
C PHE A 168 -3.74 8.37 -4.78
N LYS A 169 -2.84 8.84 -5.66
CA LYS A 169 -2.24 10.17 -5.60
C LYS A 169 -3.28 11.30 -5.56
N SER A 170 -4.43 11.15 -6.21
CA SER A 170 -5.49 12.16 -6.20
C SER A 170 -6.22 12.27 -4.86
N VAL A 171 -6.04 11.31 -3.95
CA VAL A 171 -6.64 11.33 -2.60
C VAL A 171 -5.60 11.28 -1.47
N ALA A 172 -4.34 11.00 -1.77
CA ALA A 172 -3.29 10.77 -0.77
C ALA A 172 -2.86 12.04 -0.01
N PHE A 173 -2.96 13.22 -0.62
CA PHE A 173 -2.45 14.45 -0.02
C PHE A 173 -3.54 15.52 0.07
N PRO A 174 -3.74 16.15 1.25
CA PRO A 174 -4.44 17.42 1.33
C PRO A 174 -3.54 18.56 0.79
N ASP A 175 -4.13 19.69 0.42
CA ASP A 175 -3.38 20.80 -0.20
C ASP A 175 -2.39 21.48 0.76
N ALA A 176 -2.59 21.38 2.09
CA ALA A 176 -1.63 21.74 3.13
C ALA A 176 -2.07 21.24 4.52
N VAL A 177 -1.15 20.67 5.31
CA VAL A 177 -1.35 20.43 6.77
C VAL A 177 -0.48 21.41 7.56
N PRO A 178 -1.06 22.22 8.47
CA PRO A 178 -0.27 23.11 9.31
C PRO A 178 0.74 22.33 10.19
N GLY A 179 1.99 22.80 10.22
CA GLY A 179 3.05 22.22 11.06
C GLY A 179 3.82 21.04 10.42
N GLU A 180 3.48 20.63 9.19
CA GLU A 180 4.10 19.47 8.55
C GLU A 180 5.44 19.81 7.88
N PRO A 181 6.51 19.04 8.13
CA PRO A 181 7.85 19.38 7.70
C PRO A 181 8.22 18.93 6.28
N PHE A 182 7.41 18.14 5.56
CA PHE A 182 7.46 17.84 4.09
C PHE A 182 6.78 16.49 3.79
N TYR A 183 6.14 16.39 2.62
CA TYR A 183 5.68 15.12 2.01
C TYR A 183 6.82 14.43 1.26
N ARG A 184 7.03 13.12 1.45
CA ARG A 184 7.93 12.36 0.56
C ARG A 184 7.17 11.71 -0.59
N ARG A 185 6.24 10.77 -0.33
CA ARG A 185 5.51 10.03 -1.39
C ARG A 185 4.19 9.44 -0.92
N ALA A 186 3.17 9.47 -1.79
CA ALA A 186 1.87 8.87 -1.51
C ALA A 186 1.99 7.36 -1.27
N SER A 187 2.84 6.70 -2.07
CA SER A 187 3.11 5.25 -1.99
C SER A 187 3.46 4.75 -0.60
N ASP A 188 4.15 5.59 0.17
CA ASP A 188 4.68 5.20 1.46
C ASP A 188 3.56 5.06 2.49
N ALA A 189 2.38 5.64 2.24
CA ALA A 189 1.20 5.41 3.07
C ALA A 189 0.81 3.92 3.14
N ILE A 190 0.95 3.21 2.01
CA ILE A 190 0.57 1.79 1.89
C ILE A 190 1.78 0.88 2.10
N ARG A 191 2.98 1.30 1.65
CA ARG A 191 4.19 0.46 1.65
C ARG A 191 4.99 0.46 2.94
N ALA A 192 4.93 1.52 3.75
CA ALA A 192 5.85 1.71 4.89
C ALA A 192 5.52 0.79 6.07
N PHE A 193 5.75 -0.50 5.89
CA PHE A 193 5.60 -1.50 6.95
C PHE A 193 4.19 -1.55 7.55
N ASN A 194 3.18 -1.37 6.70
CA ASN A 194 1.77 -1.33 7.09
C ASN A 194 0.97 -2.47 6.47
N GLY A 195 0.11 -3.07 7.27
CA GLY A 195 -0.90 -4.02 6.83
C GLY A 195 -2.18 -3.32 6.39
N GLY A 196 -3.26 -4.09 6.32
CA GLY A 196 -4.58 -3.57 6.02
C GLY A 196 -5.66 -4.54 6.48
N VAL A 197 -6.92 -4.14 6.31
CA VAL A 197 -8.09 -4.96 6.64
C VAL A 197 -9.14 -4.84 5.54
N PHE A 198 -10.07 -5.79 5.48
CA PHE A 198 -11.10 -5.85 4.45
C PHE A 198 -12.46 -6.21 5.06
N ASP A 199 -13.52 -5.46 4.72
CA ASP A 199 -14.88 -5.67 5.24
C ASP A 199 -15.83 -6.38 4.24
N GLY A 200 -15.28 -6.90 3.14
CA GLY A 200 -16.04 -7.46 2.03
C GLY A 200 -16.36 -6.45 0.91
N ARG A 201 -16.15 -5.14 1.14
CA ARG A 201 -16.35 -4.06 0.16
C ARG A 201 -15.13 -3.15 0.02
N ARG A 202 -14.58 -2.66 1.13
CA ARG A 202 -13.48 -1.71 1.19
C ARG A 202 -12.27 -2.35 1.85
N LEU A 203 -11.11 -2.15 1.24
CA LEU A 203 -9.82 -2.40 1.88
C LEU A 203 -9.36 -1.13 2.57
N TYR A 204 -9.03 -1.20 3.86
CA TYR A 204 -8.65 -0.03 4.66
C TYR A 204 -7.17 -0.04 5.00
N PHE A 205 -6.57 1.15 4.96
CA PHE A 205 -5.14 1.38 5.20
C PHE A 205 -4.95 2.59 6.11
N PHE A 206 -4.02 2.45 7.06
CA PHE A 206 -3.55 3.57 7.85
C PHE A 206 -2.32 4.19 7.19
N GLY A 207 -2.27 5.52 7.18
CA GLY A 207 -1.23 6.27 6.50
C GLY A 207 0.11 6.28 7.23
N GLY A 208 1.17 6.01 6.47
CA GLY A 208 2.52 6.52 6.71
C GLY A 208 3.39 5.66 7.61
N GLY A 209 4.55 6.17 7.98
CA GLY A 209 5.56 5.45 8.73
C GLY A 209 6.89 6.17 8.69
N HIS A 210 7.52 6.34 9.86
CA HIS A 210 8.83 6.95 9.96
C HIS A 210 8.88 8.37 9.33
N ALA A 211 9.89 8.69 8.53
CA ALA A 211 10.05 9.99 7.86
C ALA A 211 9.34 10.06 6.49
N ALA A 212 8.55 9.04 6.11
CA ALA A 212 7.94 8.93 4.79
C ALA A 212 6.65 9.76 4.66
N SER A 213 5.87 9.80 5.74
CA SER A 213 4.72 10.68 5.94
C SER A 213 4.44 10.78 7.44
N TYR A 214 4.09 11.98 7.91
CA TYR A 214 3.72 12.24 9.31
C TYR A 214 2.19 12.25 9.51
N GLN A 215 1.42 11.92 8.47
CA GLN A 215 -0.04 12.01 8.46
C GLN A 215 -0.72 10.81 9.09
N ASN A 216 -1.78 11.09 9.85
CA ASN A 216 -2.67 10.11 10.46
C ASN A 216 -3.94 9.83 9.64
N SER A 217 -3.85 10.00 8.32
CA SER A 217 -4.94 9.75 7.39
C SER A 217 -5.33 8.27 7.38
N VAL A 218 -6.62 8.02 7.15
CA VAL A 218 -7.15 6.68 6.88
C VAL A 218 -7.64 6.65 5.44
N TYR A 219 -7.23 5.62 4.70
CA TYR A 219 -7.56 5.43 3.29
C TYR A 219 -8.38 4.18 3.08
N ALA A 220 -9.16 4.16 2.00
CA ALA A 220 -9.84 2.95 1.55
C ALA A 220 -9.76 2.77 0.03
N LEU A 221 -9.70 1.52 -0.42
CA LEU A 221 -10.02 1.11 -1.79
C LEU A 221 -11.44 0.51 -1.79
N ASP A 222 -12.42 1.25 -2.32
CA ASP A 222 -13.81 0.81 -2.46
C ASP A 222 -13.98 -0.06 -3.70
N LEU A 223 -14.19 -1.36 -3.52
CA LEU A 223 -14.40 -2.31 -4.61
C LEU A 223 -15.81 -2.23 -5.20
N GLN A 224 -16.77 -1.60 -4.50
CA GLN A 224 -18.11 -1.39 -5.06
C GLN A 224 -18.09 -0.38 -6.21
N ASN A 225 -17.16 0.59 -6.17
CA ASN A 225 -17.05 1.68 -7.16
C ASN A 225 -15.70 1.74 -7.88
N LEU A 226 -14.73 0.91 -7.45
CA LEU A 226 -13.33 0.93 -7.88
C LEU A 226 -12.66 2.28 -7.68
N LEU A 227 -12.78 2.83 -6.47
CA LEU A 227 -12.25 4.15 -6.12
C LEU A 227 -11.34 4.10 -4.89
N TRP A 228 -10.23 4.81 -4.96
CA TRP A 228 -9.49 5.25 -3.79
C TRP A 228 -10.23 6.39 -3.10
N GLU A 229 -10.36 6.28 -1.77
CA GLU A 229 -10.99 7.25 -0.89
C GLU A 229 -10.01 7.62 0.25
N ARG A 230 -10.03 8.88 0.66
CA ARG A 230 -9.47 9.31 1.95
C ARG A 230 -10.64 9.49 2.91
N LEU A 231 -10.68 8.69 3.97
CA LEU A 231 -11.75 8.69 4.95
C LEU A 231 -11.52 9.71 6.06
N TYR A 232 -10.26 10.04 6.34
CA TYR A 232 -9.87 11.01 7.36
C TYR A 232 -8.81 11.95 6.82
N ASP A 233 -9.05 13.26 6.96
CA ASP A 233 -8.06 14.28 6.67
C ASP A 233 -7.08 14.37 7.85
N PRO A 234 -5.76 14.46 7.60
CA PRO A 234 -4.77 14.46 8.67
C PRO A 234 -4.86 15.72 9.54
N ASP A 235 -4.62 15.54 10.83
CA ASP A 235 -4.68 16.62 11.80
C ASP A 235 -3.45 17.54 11.72
N PRO A 236 -3.58 18.81 12.15
CA PRO A 236 -2.43 19.67 12.36
C PRO A 236 -1.40 19.04 13.28
N LEU A 237 -0.13 19.10 12.86
CA LEU A 237 1.01 18.56 13.58
C LEU A 237 1.62 19.66 14.49
N ASP A 238 2.47 19.28 15.45
CA ASP A 238 3.24 20.14 16.37
C ASP A 238 2.68 20.25 17.81
N ASP A 239 2.47 19.11 18.48
CA ASP A 239 2.38 19.08 19.95
C ASP A 239 3.77 19.25 20.62
N GLY A 240 4.84 19.44 19.84
CA GLY A 240 6.22 19.51 20.33
C GLY A 240 6.73 18.24 21.01
N GLY A 241 6.12 17.07 20.77
CA GLY A 241 6.42 15.82 21.47
C GLY A 241 5.77 15.70 22.85
N ALA A 242 4.84 16.59 23.21
CA ALA A 242 4.20 16.61 24.53
C ALA A 242 3.52 15.29 24.90
N PHE A 243 2.82 14.64 23.96
CA PHE A 243 2.23 13.33 24.19
C PHE A 243 3.30 12.28 24.53
N LEU A 244 4.39 12.24 23.77
CA LEU A 244 5.46 11.27 23.98
C LEU A 244 6.13 11.42 25.35
N LYS A 245 6.38 12.66 25.78
CA LYS A 245 6.90 12.93 27.13
C LYS A 245 5.90 12.52 28.21
N ALA A 246 4.64 12.90 28.07
CA ALA A 246 3.62 12.62 29.09
C ALA A 246 3.28 11.11 29.20
N ALA A 247 3.23 10.40 28.08
CA ALA A 247 2.79 9.02 28.02
C ALA A 247 3.92 8.00 28.20
N PHE A 248 5.14 8.32 27.73
CA PHE A 248 6.28 7.39 27.66
C PHE A 248 7.58 7.95 28.24
N ASP A 249 7.60 9.16 28.79
CA ASP A 249 8.81 9.84 29.29
C ASP A 249 9.93 10.00 28.23
N ILE A 250 9.54 10.12 26.96
CA ILE A 250 10.47 10.38 25.87
C ILE A 250 10.84 11.88 25.85
N PRO A 251 12.14 12.25 25.85
CA PRO A 251 12.57 13.65 25.87
C PRO A 251 12.08 14.49 24.68
N LEU A 252 11.80 15.79 24.93
CA LEU A 252 11.31 16.76 23.93
C LEU A 252 12.42 17.39 23.07
N ASP A 253 13.69 17.00 23.28
CA ASP A 253 14.81 17.49 22.46
C ASP A 253 14.80 16.86 21.06
N LYS A 254 14.02 15.79 20.86
CA LYS A 254 13.70 15.21 19.56
C LYS A 254 12.48 15.89 18.95
N LYS A 255 12.61 16.43 17.75
CA LYS A 255 11.47 16.90 16.95
C LYS A 255 10.65 15.69 16.49
N CYS A 256 9.49 15.50 17.08
CA CYS A 256 8.51 14.49 16.70
C CYS A 256 7.21 15.19 16.30
N PHE A 257 6.61 14.75 15.20
CA PHE A 257 5.39 15.36 14.67
C PHE A 257 4.19 14.52 15.08
N PHE A 258 3.48 14.98 16.11
CA PHE A 258 2.25 14.34 16.59
C PHE A 258 1.04 15.25 16.36
N PRO A 259 -0.14 14.66 16.09
CA PRO A 259 -1.41 15.38 16.07
C PRO A 259 -1.67 16.14 17.37
N LYS A 260 -2.09 17.39 17.23
CA LYS A 260 -2.60 18.21 18.35
C LYS A 260 -3.91 17.67 18.91
N GLU A 261 -4.74 17.08 18.06
CA GLU A 261 -5.99 16.47 18.49
C GLU A 261 -5.74 15.28 19.42
N GLY A 262 -6.51 15.21 20.52
CA GLY A 262 -6.23 14.28 21.60
C GLY A 262 -6.37 12.79 21.23
N LYS A 263 -7.19 12.48 20.22
CA LYS A 263 -7.58 11.10 19.88
C LYS A 263 -6.83 10.51 18.69
N ALA A 264 -6.19 11.33 17.89
CA ALA A 264 -5.51 10.89 16.68
C ALA A 264 -4.08 10.42 16.93
N PRO A 265 -3.68 9.22 16.45
CA PRO A 265 -2.30 8.75 16.56
C PRO A 265 -1.38 9.49 15.57
N ALA A 266 -0.08 9.55 15.83
CA ALA A 266 0.86 9.93 14.78
C ALA A 266 1.03 8.78 13.76
N ALA A 267 1.49 9.11 12.56
CA ALA A 267 1.88 8.11 11.57
C ALA A 267 2.98 7.18 12.11
N GLY A 268 2.93 5.91 11.74
CA GLY A 268 3.85 4.89 12.20
C GLY A 268 3.57 3.54 11.55
N HIS A 269 4.39 2.54 11.86
CA HIS A 269 4.24 1.19 11.32
C HIS A 269 3.15 0.42 12.06
N THR A 270 2.39 -0.36 11.30
CA THR A 270 1.32 -1.22 11.83
C THR A 270 1.58 -2.71 11.60
N TRP A 271 2.50 -3.05 10.69
CA TRP A 271 2.84 -4.43 10.33
C TRP A 271 1.58 -5.24 9.95
N GLY A 272 1.54 -6.55 10.20
CA GLY A 272 0.35 -7.38 10.00
C GLY A 272 -0.68 -7.29 11.14
N SER A 273 -0.60 -6.28 12.01
CA SER A 273 -1.46 -6.15 13.20
C SER A 273 -2.83 -5.46 13.05
N PRO A 274 -3.16 -4.72 11.96
CA PRO A 274 -4.47 -4.10 11.86
C PRO A 274 -5.64 -5.11 11.97
N LEU A 275 -6.68 -4.75 12.72
CA LEU A 275 -7.91 -5.55 12.86
C LEU A 275 -9.16 -4.72 12.61
N LEU A 276 -10.17 -5.33 11.98
CA LEU A 276 -11.49 -4.74 11.81
C LEU A 276 -12.51 -5.58 12.55
N LEU A 277 -13.13 -4.99 13.57
CA LEU A 277 -14.12 -5.65 14.43
C LEU A 277 -15.26 -4.66 14.68
N ASP A 278 -16.49 -5.09 14.40
CA ASP A 278 -17.70 -4.29 14.67
C ASP A 278 -17.65 -2.85 14.12
N GLY A 279 -17.08 -2.66 12.93
CA GLY A 279 -16.93 -1.35 12.29
C GLY A 279 -15.79 -0.49 12.85
N LEU A 280 -15.02 -1.01 13.81
CA LEU A 280 -13.88 -0.35 14.43
C LEU A 280 -12.57 -0.89 13.85
N PHE A 281 -11.74 0.04 13.36
CA PHE A 281 -10.42 -0.24 12.82
C PHE A 281 -9.37 -0.04 13.92
N HIS A 282 -8.89 -1.16 14.45
CA HIS A 282 -7.91 -1.25 15.52
C HIS A 282 -6.50 -1.30 14.97
N LEU A 283 -5.61 -0.47 15.52
CA LEU A 283 -4.24 -0.30 15.06
C LEU A 283 -3.28 -0.27 16.25
N TRP A 284 -2.22 -1.07 16.20
CA TRP A 284 -1.10 -1.02 17.15
C TRP A 284 0.10 -0.40 16.46
N ILE A 285 0.22 0.91 16.61
CA ILE A 285 1.18 1.70 15.85
C ILE A 285 2.49 1.81 16.65
N SER A 286 3.62 1.72 15.95
CA SER A 286 4.96 1.99 16.49
C SER A 286 5.84 2.72 15.47
N ALA A 287 7.12 2.96 15.80
CA ALA A 287 8.09 3.58 14.90
C ALA A 287 7.62 4.91 14.29
N TRP A 288 7.16 5.81 15.17
CA TRP A 288 6.60 7.12 14.84
C TRP A 288 7.59 8.04 14.12
N GLY A 289 7.06 9.00 13.35
CA GLY A 289 7.87 10.00 12.65
C GLY A 289 8.52 11.04 13.57
N CYS A 290 9.85 10.98 13.69
CA CYS A 290 10.69 11.99 14.35
C CYS A 290 11.97 12.29 13.51
N ASP A 291 12.58 13.47 13.71
CA ASP A 291 13.70 14.03 12.90
C ASP A 291 14.96 13.13 12.84
N ASP A 292 15.20 12.28 13.85
CA ASP A 292 16.32 11.33 13.89
C ASP A 292 15.96 9.95 13.30
N TYR A 293 14.96 9.88 12.42
CA TYR A 293 14.55 8.66 11.75
C TYR A 293 14.13 7.59 12.77
N GLY A 294 12.91 7.78 13.31
CA GLY A 294 12.16 6.81 14.08
C GLY A 294 12.66 6.60 15.50
N THR A 295 11.78 6.72 16.49
CA THR A 295 12.09 6.11 17.77
C THR A 295 12.02 4.60 17.57
N ALA A 296 13.17 3.91 17.60
CA ALA A 296 13.23 2.47 17.87
C ALA A 296 12.79 2.17 19.33
N SER A 297 11.79 2.91 19.82
CA SER A 297 11.22 2.76 21.14
C SER A 297 10.19 1.64 21.08
N ASP A 298 10.20 0.77 22.08
CA ASP A 298 9.15 -0.21 22.37
C ASP A 298 7.82 0.45 22.81
N ALA A 299 7.57 1.69 22.37
CA ALA A 299 6.38 2.47 22.68
C ALA A 299 5.34 2.28 21.59
N TYR A 300 4.20 1.71 21.99
CA TYR A 300 3.06 1.42 21.13
C TYR A 300 1.87 2.27 21.52
N VAL A 301 1.06 2.66 20.53
CA VAL A 301 -0.29 3.20 20.78
C VAL A 301 -1.30 2.27 20.15
N HIS A 302 -2.28 1.89 20.94
CA HIS A 302 -3.51 1.34 20.42
C HIS A 302 -4.42 2.49 20.00
N ALA A 303 -4.63 2.61 18.69
CA ALA A 303 -5.51 3.60 18.09
C ALA A 303 -6.74 2.92 17.51
N ILE A 304 -7.89 3.59 17.63
CA ILE A 304 -9.17 3.07 17.16
C ILE A 304 -9.83 4.13 16.30
N PHE A 305 -10.11 3.75 15.06
CA PHE A 305 -10.84 4.55 14.09
C PHE A 305 -12.23 3.96 13.85
N ASP A 306 -13.27 4.78 13.97
CA ASP A 306 -14.64 4.40 13.66
C ASP A 306 -14.89 4.62 12.17
N ILE A 307 -15.14 3.54 11.43
CA ILE A 307 -15.23 3.56 9.97
C ILE A 307 -16.50 4.28 9.50
N GLU A 308 -17.59 4.16 10.25
CA GLU A 308 -18.88 4.77 9.91
C GLU A 308 -18.84 6.27 10.18
N ARG A 309 -18.38 6.65 11.37
CA ARG A 309 -18.24 8.06 11.76
C ARG A 309 -17.09 8.76 11.06
N ARG A 310 -16.11 7.99 10.58
CA ARG A 310 -14.87 8.48 9.98
C ARG A 310 -14.06 9.34 10.95
N GLU A 311 -13.91 8.87 12.18
CA GLU A 311 -13.26 9.62 13.25
C GLU A 311 -12.35 8.74 14.11
N TRP A 312 -11.26 9.32 14.61
CA TRP A 312 -10.46 8.71 15.67
C TRP A 312 -11.22 8.79 17.00
N ILE A 313 -11.57 7.64 17.57
CA ILE A 313 -12.29 7.58 18.84
C ILE A 313 -11.35 7.36 20.03
N ALA A 314 -10.15 6.82 19.79
CA ALA A 314 -9.16 6.57 20.83
C ALA A 314 -7.71 6.60 20.33
N ARG A 315 -6.84 7.15 21.18
CA ARG A 315 -5.36 7.01 21.15
C ARG A 315 -4.91 6.66 22.56
N ARG A 316 -4.41 5.45 22.76
CA ARG A 316 -4.12 4.92 24.10
C ARG A 316 -2.70 4.37 24.18
N PRO A 317 -1.85 4.86 25.10
CA PRO A 317 -0.48 4.39 25.21
C PRO A 317 -0.44 2.98 25.81
N VAL A 318 0.37 2.12 25.20
CA VAL A 318 0.65 0.77 25.70
C VAL A 318 1.99 0.81 26.42
N LYS A 319 1.96 0.70 27.76
CA LYS A 319 3.13 0.93 28.63
C LYS A 319 4.04 -0.29 28.83
N ASP A 320 3.64 -1.47 28.36
CA ASP A 320 4.51 -2.65 28.43
C ASP A 320 5.59 -2.56 27.34
N LEU A 321 6.78 -2.11 27.74
CA LEU A 321 7.95 -1.88 26.90
C LEU A 321 8.57 -3.18 26.33
N SER A 322 7.96 -4.35 26.56
CA SER A 322 8.37 -5.61 25.92
C SER A 322 7.51 -5.99 24.71
N LEU A 323 6.47 -5.21 24.42
CA LEU A 323 5.54 -5.46 23.32
C LEU A 323 6.13 -4.92 22.00
N ASN A 324 6.35 -5.79 21.01
CA ASN A 324 6.64 -5.41 19.64
C ASN A 324 5.63 -6.06 18.70
N VAL A 325 4.45 -5.45 18.60
CA VAL A 325 3.30 -6.03 17.91
C VAL A 325 3.57 -6.11 16.41
N SER A 326 3.63 -7.34 15.90
CA SER A 326 3.84 -7.63 14.49
C SER A 326 2.57 -8.10 13.78
N ALA A 327 1.70 -8.77 14.51
CA ALA A 327 0.45 -9.32 14.03
C ALA A 327 -0.57 -9.36 15.16
N ALA A 328 -1.85 -9.44 14.79
CA ALA A 328 -2.94 -9.59 15.72
C ALA A 328 -3.99 -10.56 15.17
N SER A 329 -4.73 -11.21 16.07
CA SER A 329 -5.85 -12.07 15.69
C SER A 329 -7.01 -11.86 16.67
N PRO A 330 -8.26 -11.78 16.19
CA PRO A 330 -9.38 -11.48 17.06
C PRO A 330 -9.80 -12.68 17.90
N ILE A 331 -10.44 -12.41 19.04
CA ILE A 331 -11.25 -13.37 19.79
C ILE A 331 -12.43 -12.62 20.41
N ASP A 332 -13.45 -13.31 20.90
CA ASP A 332 -14.65 -12.70 21.48
C ASP A 332 -14.33 -11.59 22.52
N GLY A 333 -14.64 -10.34 22.16
CA GLY A 333 -14.39 -9.12 22.94
C GLY A 333 -12.92 -8.69 23.13
N ARG A 334 -11.97 -9.41 22.51
CA ARG A 334 -10.53 -9.31 22.79
C ARG A 334 -9.71 -9.47 21.51
N ALA A 335 -8.41 -9.26 21.60
CA ALA A 335 -7.48 -9.65 20.55
C ALA A 335 -6.22 -10.30 21.12
N PHE A 336 -5.64 -11.21 20.36
CA PHE A 336 -4.29 -11.69 20.59
C PHE A 336 -3.31 -10.80 19.85
N LEU A 337 -2.27 -10.37 20.55
CA LEU A 337 -1.16 -9.58 20.00
C LEU A 337 0.10 -10.45 20.02
N PHE A 338 0.73 -10.55 18.86
CA PHE A 338 1.96 -11.32 18.67
C PHE A 338 3.16 -10.40 18.71
N SER A 339 3.95 -10.52 19.78
CA SER A 339 5.25 -9.87 19.92
C SER A 339 6.34 -10.81 19.48
N ILE A 340 7.27 -10.36 18.64
CA ILE A 340 8.28 -11.23 18.02
C ILE A 340 9.73 -10.73 18.17
N HIS A 341 9.96 -9.66 18.94
CA HIS A 341 11.30 -9.10 19.13
C HIS A 341 11.98 -9.60 20.41
N ARG A 342 13.21 -10.13 20.32
CA ARG A 342 14.10 -10.70 21.38
C ARG A 342 13.52 -11.81 22.27
N ASP A 343 12.26 -11.74 22.66
CA ASP A 343 11.51 -12.73 23.45
C ASP A 343 10.07 -12.86 22.90
N PRO A 344 9.87 -13.64 21.82
CA PRO A 344 8.56 -13.82 21.22
C PRO A 344 7.52 -14.29 22.23
N ALA A 345 6.36 -13.62 22.24
CA ALA A 345 5.32 -13.85 23.22
C ALA A 345 3.94 -13.50 22.68
N LEU A 346 2.96 -14.24 23.18
CA LEU A 346 1.55 -14.00 22.97
C LEU A 346 0.98 -13.17 24.13
N PHE A 347 0.32 -12.08 23.77
CA PHE A 347 -0.43 -11.22 24.67
C PHE A 347 -1.90 -11.24 24.30
N GLU A 348 -2.76 -11.05 25.29
CA GLU A 348 -4.20 -10.86 25.11
C GLU A 348 -4.52 -9.42 25.52
N ILE A 349 -5.26 -8.70 24.68
CA ILE A 349 -5.76 -7.35 24.97
C ILE A 349 -7.29 -7.37 25.02
N ASP A 350 -7.85 -6.76 26.07
CA ASP A 350 -9.26 -6.40 26.13
C ASP A 350 -9.50 -5.12 25.31
N LEU A 351 -10.32 -5.21 24.25
CA LEU A 351 -10.48 -4.11 23.31
C LEU A 351 -11.26 -2.92 23.87
N LYS A 352 -11.98 -3.12 24.99
CA LYS A 352 -12.75 -2.09 25.67
C LYS A 352 -11.90 -1.31 26.68
N THR A 353 -11.08 -2.03 27.45
CA THR A 353 -10.33 -1.50 28.60
C THR A 353 -8.83 -1.36 28.35
N ASP A 354 -8.30 -1.95 27.27
CA ASP A 354 -6.88 -2.10 26.95
C ASP A 354 -6.06 -2.83 28.03
N ALA A 355 -6.73 -3.58 28.90
CA ALA A 355 -6.04 -4.46 29.81
C ALA A 355 -5.28 -5.52 28.99
N ILE A 356 -3.95 -5.54 29.14
CA ILE A 356 -3.07 -6.49 28.46
C ILE A 356 -2.62 -7.55 29.46
N THR A 357 -2.74 -8.81 29.07
CA THR A 357 -2.27 -9.96 29.83
C THR A 357 -1.30 -10.78 28.99
N ARG A 358 -0.10 -11.05 29.51
CA ARG A 358 0.85 -11.96 28.86
C ARG A 358 0.38 -13.40 29.04
N LYS A 359 0.20 -14.13 27.92
CA LYS A 359 -0.38 -15.49 27.93
C LYS A 359 0.65 -16.60 27.73
N SER A 360 1.84 -16.29 27.22
CA SER A 360 2.92 -17.26 27.06
C SER A 360 4.20 -16.78 27.75
N THR A 361 4.92 -17.68 28.42
CA THR A 361 6.20 -17.34 29.07
C THR A 361 7.36 -17.17 28.08
N ARG A 362 7.35 -17.91 26.96
CA ARG A 362 8.23 -17.73 25.78
C ARG A 362 7.75 -18.61 24.63
N LEU A 363 7.45 -18.05 23.46
CA LEU A 363 7.35 -18.85 22.24
C LEU A 363 8.79 -19.23 21.84
N LYS A 364 9.15 -20.52 21.90
CA LYS A 364 10.54 -20.99 21.75
C LYS A 364 11.00 -21.06 20.29
N HIS A 365 10.80 -20.02 19.48
CA HIS A 365 11.23 -20.03 18.07
C HIS A 365 11.68 -18.64 17.61
N ASN A 366 12.50 -18.59 16.56
CA ASN A 366 12.93 -17.34 15.95
C ASN A 366 11.83 -16.86 14.99
N PHE A 367 10.94 -15.99 15.47
CA PHE A 367 9.82 -15.46 14.68
C PHE A 367 10.23 -14.34 13.71
N GLY A 368 11.52 -14.21 13.39
CA GLY A 368 12.00 -13.18 12.47
C GLY A 368 11.81 -11.76 13.03
N LYS A 369 11.60 -10.80 12.13
CA LYS A 369 11.28 -9.40 12.52
C LYS A 369 9.81 -9.09 12.39
N HIS A 370 9.08 -9.84 11.57
CA HIS A 370 7.66 -9.67 11.22
C HIS A 370 6.93 -11.01 11.32
N GLY A 371 5.60 -11.00 11.25
CA GLY A 371 4.84 -12.24 11.35
C GLY A 371 3.45 -12.12 10.77
N ILE A 372 2.91 -13.27 10.37
CA ILE A 372 1.52 -13.43 9.97
C ILE A 372 0.81 -14.19 11.09
N ALA A 373 -0.34 -13.69 11.52
CA ALA A 373 -1.22 -14.37 12.45
C ALA A 373 -2.66 -14.30 11.96
N ILE A 374 -3.25 -15.45 11.64
CA ILE A 374 -4.68 -15.56 11.30
C ILE A 374 -5.36 -16.55 12.24
N LEU A 375 -6.61 -16.27 12.63
CA LEU A 375 -7.42 -17.22 13.38
C LEU A 375 -8.25 -18.04 12.41
N VAL A 376 -8.10 -19.37 12.44
CA VAL A 376 -8.88 -20.32 11.64
C VAL A 376 -9.48 -21.36 12.56
N GLY A 377 -10.81 -21.45 12.59
CA GLY A 377 -11.53 -22.32 13.52
C GLY A 377 -11.22 -21.97 14.97
N ASN A 378 -10.53 -22.85 15.68
CA ASN A 378 -10.04 -22.62 17.04
C ASN A 378 -8.53 -22.37 17.10
N SER A 379 -7.85 -22.16 15.97
CA SER A 379 -6.40 -22.18 15.90
C SER A 379 -5.83 -20.91 15.32
N ILE A 380 -4.90 -20.29 16.05
CA ILE A 380 -4.11 -19.19 15.51
C ILE A 380 -2.95 -19.79 14.73
N VAL A 381 -2.94 -19.57 13.43
CA VAL A 381 -1.87 -20.00 12.54
C VAL A 381 -0.85 -18.88 12.44
N LEU A 382 0.39 -19.24 12.79
CA LEU A 382 1.53 -18.33 12.86
C LEU A 382 2.59 -18.75 11.87
N VAL A 383 3.13 -17.77 11.18
CA VAL A 383 4.24 -17.93 10.23
C VAL A 383 5.47 -17.27 10.83
N ASN A 384 6.60 -18.00 10.84
CA ASN A 384 7.93 -17.43 11.12
C ASN A 384 8.80 -17.46 9.85
N GLN A 385 10.12 -17.27 9.97
CA GLN A 385 11.01 -17.21 8.81
C GLN A 385 11.03 -18.50 7.95
N ASP A 386 10.83 -19.68 8.56
CA ASP A 386 10.98 -20.98 7.86
C ASP A 386 9.81 -21.97 8.12
N GLU A 387 9.02 -21.75 9.18
CA GLU A 387 8.07 -22.70 9.74
C GLU A 387 6.69 -22.07 9.96
N ILE A 388 5.69 -22.94 10.02
CA ILE A 388 4.31 -22.62 10.37
C ILE A 388 3.94 -23.36 11.63
N HIS A 389 3.31 -22.65 12.56
CA HIS A 389 2.84 -23.16 13.85
C HIS A 389 1.34 -22.90 14.00
N ALA A 390 0.66 -23.76 14.75
CA ALA A 390 -0.72 -23.54 15.15
C ALA A 390 -0.81 -23.51 16.68
N ILE A 391 -1.44 -22.47 17.23
CA ILE A 391 -1.76 -22.36 18.66
C ILE A 391 -3.27 -22.54 18.80
N PRO A 392 -3.75 -23.66 19.36
CA PRO A 392 -5.17 -23.83 19.59
C PRO A 392 -5.62 -22.95 20.77
N VAL A 393 -6.71 -22.24 20.59
CA VAL A 393 -7.25 -21.25 21.50
C VAL A 393 -8.76 -21.44 21.69
N THR A 394 -9.21 -21.11 22.89
CA THR A 394 -10.62 -20.98 23.25
C THR A 394 -10.82 -19.64 23.95
N LYS A 395 -12.06 -19.31 24.32
CA LYS A 395 -12.35 -18.10 25.10
C LYS A 395 -11.55 -18.04 26.42
N ASP A 396 -11.26 -19.20 27.02
CA ASP A 396 -10.75 -19.27 28.39
C ASP A 396 -9.34 -19.87 28.49
N ALA A 397 -8.86 -20.56 27.44
CA ALA A 397 -7.60 -21.28 27.45
C ALA A 397 -6.83 -21.16 26.13
N ILE A 398 -5.51 -21.24 26.24
CA ILE A 398 -4.55 -21.23 25.13
C ILE A 398 -3.68 -22.47 25.29
N GLY A 399 -3.54 -23.23 24.22
CA GLY A 399 -2.70 -24.43 24.17
C GLY A 399 -1.26 -24.11 23.80
N ASP A 400 -0.45 -25.16 23.69
CA ASP A 400 0.93 -25.05 23.23
C ASP A 400 1.00 -24.78 21.73
N ALA A 401 2.08 -24.12 21.29
CA ALA A 401 2.38 -23.98 19.87
C ALA A 401 2.79 -25.33 19.27
N ILE A 402 2.10 -25.73 18.21
CA ILE A 402 2.31 -27.01 17.52
C ILE A 402 2.90 -26.71 16.14
N HIS A 403 4.08 -27.26 15.87
CA HIS A 403 4.70 -27.18 14.54
C HIS A 403 3.85 -27.91 13.50
N MET A 404 3.42 -27.19 12.47
CA MET A 404 2.55 -27.69 11.42
C MET A 404 3.35 -28.15 10.20
N GLY A 405 4.38 -27.40 9.79
CA GLY A 405 5.18 -27.68 8.61
C GLY A 405 6.13 -26.53 8.27
N THR A 406 6.84 -26.66 7.15
CA THR A 406 7.75 -25.63 6.63
C THR A 406 7.10 -24.77 5.55
N LEU A 407 7.61 -23.56 5.38
CA LEU A 407 7.17 -22.66 4.31
C LEU A 407 7.72 -23.09 2.93
N PRO A 408 7.01 -22.78 1.84
CA PRO A 408 7.59 -22.78 0.50
C PRO A 408 8.78 -21.82 0.42
N ALA A 409 9.80 -22.16 -0.38
CA ALA A 409 11.11 -21.48 -0.38
C ALA A 409 11.11 -19.97 -0.70
N THR A 410 10.06 -19.44 -1.32
CA THR A 410 9.96 -18.01 -1.65
C THR A 410 9.09 -17.23 -0.66
N VAL A 411 8.44 -17.90 0.28
CA VAL A 411 7.54 -17.26 1.25
C VAL A 411 8.35 -16.81 2.46
N GLU A 412 8.17 -15.55 2.85
CA GLU A 412 8.81 -14.87 3.98
C GLU A 412 7.79 -14.58 5.11
N ASP A 413 8.27 -14.09 6.25
CA ASP A 413 7.49 -13.83 7.47
C ASP A 413 6.58 -12.58 7.38
N ASP A 414 6.74 -11.75 6.34
CA ASP A 414 5.93 -10.55 6.05
C ASP A 414 4.97 -10.69 4.86
N ASP A 415 4.84 -11.90 4.31
CA ASP A 415 3.96 -12.22 3.18
C ASP A 415 2.47 -12.27 3.59
N ALA A 416 1.64 -13.04 2.90
CA ALA A 416 0.23 -13.16 3.24
C ALA A 416 -0.29 -14.59 3.22
N LEU A 417 -1.11 -14.92 4.23
CA LEU A 417 -1.77 -16.22 4.41
C LEU A 417 -3.27 -16.02 4.61
N ARG A 418 -4.09 -16.78 3.90
CA ARG A 418 -5.55 -16.83 4.10
C ARG A 418 -6.06 -18.25 4.14
N TYR A 419 -7.22 -18.45 4.76
CA TYR A 419 -7.96 -19.70 4.74
C TYR A 419 -9.31 -19.50 4.05
N VAL A 420 -9.46 -20.10 2.87
CA VAL A 420 -10.63 -19.96 2.01
C VAL A 420 -10.99 -21.31 1.41
N LYS A 421 -12.29 -21.62 1.34
CA LYS A 421 -12.82 -22.89 0.79
C LYS A 421 -12.14 -24.15 1.36
N GLY A 422 -11.85 -24.14 2.67
CA GLY A 422 -11.26 -25.29 3.35
C GLY A 422 -9.75 -25.47 3.13
N ARG A 423 -9.08 -24.51 2.48
CA ARG A 423 -7.66 -24.56 2.15
C ARG A 423 -6.95 -23.30 2.63
N PHE A 424 -5.70 -23.45 3.04
CA PHE A 424 -4.75 -22.37 3.22
C PHE A 424 -4.19 -21.94 1.87
N ILE A 425 -4.09 -20.64 1.66
CA ILE A 425 -3.49 -20.02 0.48
C ILE A 425 -2.45 -19.01 0.94
N LEU A 426 -1.21 -19.23 0.51
CA LEU A 426 -0.07 -18.34 0.71
C LEU A 426 0.25 -17.60 -0.58
N TRP A 427 0.64 -16.34 -0.44
CA TRP A 427 1.13 -15.51 -1.54
C TRP A 427 2.35 -14.70 -1.11
N ALA A 428 3.45 -14.90 -1.84
CA ALA A 428 4.75 -14.26 -1.59
C ALA A 428 5.01 -13.02 -2.46
N GLY A 429 3.93 -12.34 -2.88
CA GLY A 429 4.02 -11.16 -3.76
C GLY A 429 4.39 -11.47 -5.21
N GLY A 430 4.67 -12.73 -5.55
CA GLY A 430 5.01 -13.19 -6.89
C GLY A 430 3.83 -13.78 -7.65
N GLU A 431 4.11 -14.43 -8.77
CA GLU A 431 3.08 -15.06 -9.61
C GLU A 431 2.53 -16.37 -9.04
N ASN A 432 3.22 -16.93 -8.04
CA ASN A 432 2.87 -18.21 -7.46
C ASN A 432 1.93 -18.04 -6.28
N LEU A 433 0.84 -18.81 -6.29
CA LEU A 433 0.03 -19.12 -5.12
C LEU A 433 0.39 -20.51 -4.61
N TYR A 434 0.51 -20.65 -3.29
CA TYR A 434 0.73 -21.94 -2.66
C TYR A 434 -0.53 -22.32 -1.89
N GLN A 435 -1.03 -23.52 -2.12
CA GLN A 435 -2.24 -24.03 -1.48
C GLN A 435 -1.94 -25.27 -0.64
N SER A 436 -2.54 -25.37 0.54
CA SER A 436 -2.46 -26.56 1.38
C SER A 436 -3.78 -26.81 2.13
N ALA A 437 -4.14 -28.06 2.38
CA ALA A 437 -5.23 -28.39 3.32
C ALA A 437 -4.73 -28.56 4.77
N ASP A 438 -3.45 -28.88 4.95
CA ASP A 438 -2.90 -29.39 6.21
C ASP A 438 -1.67 -28.61 6.71
N LEU A 439 -1.27 -27.55 6.00
CA LEU A 439 -0.06 -26.75 6.23
C LEU A 439 1.26 -27.52 6.10
N LYS A 440 1.22 -28.74 5.57
CA LYS A 440 2.38 -29.62 5.37
C LYS A 440 2.71 -29.77 3.90
N ASN A 441 1.69 -30.04 3.10
CA ASN A 441 1.83 -30.33 1.69
C ASN A 441 1.34 -29.13 0.88
N TRP A 442 2.27 -28.46 0.21
CA TRP A 442 1.99 -27.26 -0.60
C TRP A 442 1.93 -27.63 -2.08
N LYS A 443 0.81 -27.28 -2.73
CA LYS A 443 0.67 -27.29 -4.18
C LYS A 443 0.88 -25.86 -4.69
N THR A 444 1.74 -25.71 -5.70
CA THR A 444 2.04 -24.41 -6.31
C THR A 444 1.19 -24.21 -7.56
N TYR A 445 0.62 -23.02 -7.70
CA TYR A 445 -0.13 -22.58 -8.88
C TYR A 445 0.51 -21.30 -9.40
N GLY A 446 0.91 -21.32 -10.67
CA GLY A 446 1.51 -20.18 -11.35
C GLY A 446 1.51 -20.42 -12.86
N ASP A 447 1.29 -19.36 -13.61
CA ASP A 447 1.06 -19.40 -15.07
C ASP A 447 1.81 -18.28 -15.81
N GLY A 448 2.64 -17.50 -15.11
CA GLY A 448 3.35 -16.37 -15.71
C GLY A 448 2.60 -15.04 -15.75
N SER A 449 1.29 -15.02 -15.46
CA SER A 449 0.42 -13.83 -15.59
C SER A 449 0.51 -12.88 -14.38
N GLY A 450 1.03 -13.39 -13.27
CA GLY A 450 1.00 -12.72 -11.98
C GLY A 450 2.06 -11.64 -11.75
N PRO A 451 1.98 -10.99 -10.58
CA PRO A 451 2.91 -9.95 -10.18
C PRO A 451 4.35 -10.47 -10.04
N ARG A 452 5.33 -9.56 -10.20
CA ARG A 452 6.76 -9.88 -10.13
C ARG A 452 7.33 -9.44 -8.78
N HIS A 453 7.44 -10.38 -7.84
CA HIS A 453 8.16 -10.23 -6.57
C HIS A 453 7.84 -8.93 -5.81
N LEU A 454 6.55 -8.69 -5.61
CA LEU A 454 6.10 -7.60 -4.76
C LEU A 454 6.62 -7.81 -3.33
N LYS A 455 6.90 -6.71 -2.65
CA LYS A 455 7.37 -6.67 -1.26
C LYS A 455 6.40 -5.90 -0.39
N SER A 456 6.60 -5.94 0.92
CA SER A 456 5.82 -5.17 1.89
C SER A 456 4.34 -5.57 1.89
N LEU A 457 4.05 -6.87 1.84
CA LEU A 457 2.66 -7.35 1.84
C LEU A 457 2.00 -7.15 3.20
N PHE A 458 2.67 -7.49 4.31
CA PHE A 458 2.14 -7.36 5.67
C PHE A 458 0.70 -7.85 5.76
N ASN A 459 0.47 -9.05 5.24
CA ASN A 459 -0.82 -9.71 5.20
C ASN A 459 -1.92 -9.01 4.36
N LYS A 460 -1.59 -8.14 3.38
CA LYS A 460 -2.54 -7.47 2.47
C LYS A 460 -2.99 -8.35 1.29
N PHE A 461 -3.62 -9.49 1.60
CA PHE A 461 -4.19 -10.42 0.62
C PHE A 461 -5.51 -10.97 1.15
N PHE A 462 -6.65 -10.68 0.53
CA PHE A 462 -7.97 -10.98 1.10
C PHE A 462 -8.85 -11.76 0.13
N PRO A 463 -9.68 -12.71 0.60
CA PRO A 463 -10.70 -13.31 -0.24
C PRO A 463 -11.80 -12.30 -0.54
N VAL A 464 -12.35 -12.35 -1.76
CA VAL A 464 -13.58 -11.66 -2.18
C VAL A 464 -14.60 -12.75 -2.53
N PRO A 465 -15.32 -13.30 -1.53
CA PRO A 465 -16.07 -14.56 -1.72
C PRO A 465 -17.14 -14.50 -2.80
N ALA A 466 -17.80 -13.34 -2.95
CA ALA A 466 -18.88 -13.15 -3.93
C ALA A 466 -18.43 -13.29 -5.40
N LEU A 467 -17.14 -13.10 -5.68
CA LEU A 467 -16.58 -13.14 -7.03
C LEU A 467 -15.54 -14.26 -7.21
N ASP A 468 -15.36 -15.07 -6.18
CA ASP A 468 -14.44 -16.21 -6.14
C ASP A 468 -12.98 -15.86 -6.51
N VAL A 469 -12.51 -14.70 -6.04
CA VAL A 469 -11.14 -14.21 -6.21
C VAL A 469 -10.48 -13.91 -4.87
N LEU A 470 -9.17 -13.81 -4.89
CA LEU A 470 -8.37 -13.13 -3.88
C LEU A 470 -7.95 -11.77 -4.44
N ILE A 471 -7.86 -10.75 -3.59
CA ILE A 471 -7.29 -9.45 -3.90
C ILE A 471 -6.02 -9.22 -3.08
N GLY A 472 -4.91 -8.98 -3.77
CA GLY A 472 -3.60 -8.72 -3.19
C GLY A 472 -3.12 -7.32 -3.50
N ILE A 473 -2.56 -6.64 -2.50
CA ILE A 473 -2.07 -5.26 -2.64
C ILE A 473 -0.70 -5.14 -2.00
N SER A 474 0.28 -4.68 -2.77
CA SER A 474 1.61 -4.31 -2.24
C SER A 474 1.75 -2.80 -2.06
N ASN A 475 1.23 -2.04 -3.03
CA ASN A 475 1.29 -0.59 -3.06
C ASN A 475 0.10 -0.01 -3.84
N GLU A 476 0.08 1.30 -4.01
CA GLU A 476 -1.03 2.04 -4.62
C GLU A 476 -1.37 1.64 -6.06
N ASP A 477 -0.40 1.10 -6.80
CA ASP A 477 -0.55 0.72 -8.21
C ASP A 477 -0.51 -0.81 -8.42
N GLU A 478 0.03 -1.56 -7.45
CA GLU A 478 0.18 -3.02 -7.51
C GLU A 478 -0.96 -3.72 -6.78
N ILE A 479 -2.13 -3.66 -7.41
CA ILE A 479 -3.40 -4.26 -6.97
C ILE A 479 -3.72 -5.40 -7.93
N TRP A 480 -3.81 -6.61 -7.39
CA TRP A 480 -3.91 -7.84 -8.18
C TRP A 480 -5.06 -8.69 -7.70
N LEU A 481 -5.84 -9.19 -8.65
CA LEU A 481 -6.86 -10.20 -8.42
C LEU A 481 -6.27 -11.55 -8.84
N ALA A 482 -6.50 -12.59 -8.03
CA ALA A 482 -6.17 -13.96 -8.38
C ALA A 482 -7.42 -14.83 -8.33
N ARG A 483 -7.58 -15.72 -9.30
CA ARG A 483 -8.56 -16.79 -9.19
C ARG A 483 -8.17 -17.70 -8.04
N ILE A 484 -9.12 -18.04 -7.17
CA ILE A 484 -8.86 -19.03 -6.11
C ILE A 484 -8.60 -20.38 -6.77
N PRO A 485 -7.40 -20.98 -6.63
CA PRO A 485 -7.11 -22.26 -7.26
C PRO A 485 -7.99 -23.36 -6.68
N ASP A 486 -8.50 -24.24 -7.53
CA ASP A 486 -9.15 -25.49 -7.12
C ASP A 486 -8.43 -26.69 -7.74
N ASP A 487 -8.82 -27.89 -7.33
CA ASP A 487 -8.19 -29.13 -7.79
C ASP A 487 -8.46 -29.42 -9.29
N GLY A 488 -9.42 -28.71 -9.93
CA GLY A 488 -9.78 -28.83 -11.33
C GLY A 488 -9.21 -27.74 -12.25
N ASN A 489 -8.71 -26.63 -11.69
CA ASN A 489 -8.12 -25.52 -12.43
C ASN A 489 -6.82 -25.97 -13.10
N THR A 490 -6.89 -26.18 -14.41
CA THR A 490 -5.72 -26.29 -15.27
C THR A 490 -5.36 -24.91 -15.78
N PHE A 491 -4.77 -24.07 -14.93
CA PHE A 491 -4.05 -22.91 -15.47
C PHE A 491 -2.96 -23.47 -16.37
N SER A 492 -2.93 -23.03 -17.62
CA SER A 492 -2.02 -23.57 -18.63
C SER A 492 -0.58 -23.49 -18.12
N HIS A 493 -0.02 -24.64 -17.75
CA HIS A 493 1.42 -24.82 -17.58
C HIS A 493 2.14 -24.85 -18.93
N ASP A 494 1.45 -24.58 -20.04
CA ASP A 494 2.05 -24.61 -21.36
C ASP A 494 2.84 -23.34 -21.65
N LEU A 495 4.00 -23.57 -22.24
CA LEU A 495 4.88 -22.51 -22.67
C LEU A 495 4.19 -21.74 -23.80
N PRO A 496 4.39 -20.41 -23.89
CA PRO A 496 3.95 -19.66 -25.06
C PRO A 496 4.46 -20.32 -26.34
N GLU A 497 3.71 -20.18 -27.43
CA GLU A 497 4.02 -20.86 -28.69
C GLU A 497 5.49 -20.63 -29.12
N GLY A 498 6.21 -21.74 -29.37
CA GLY A 498 7.60 -21.74 -29.79
C GLY A 498 8.64 -21.55 -28.67
N PHE A 499 8.24 -21.30 -27.42
CA PHE A 499 9.15 -21.30 -26.27
C PHE A 499 9.44 -22.74 -25.81
N ARG A 500 10.68 -22.99 -25.42
CA ARG A 500 11.18 -24.29 -24.94
C ARG A 500 11.30 -24.37 -23.43
N CYS A 501 11.39 -23.22 -22.76
CA CYS A 501 11.52 -23.14 -21.31
C CYS A 501 11.05 -21.76 -20.80
N SER A 502 10.70 -21.70 -19.51
CA SER A 502 10.41 -20.47 -18.78
C SER A 502 10.73 -20.68 -17.31
N ASP A 503 11.59 -19.84 -16.73
CA ASP A 503 11.89 -19.88 -15.29
C ASP A 503 10.69 -19.51 -14.41
N TYR A 504 9.61 -19.07 -15.03
CA TYR A 504 8.34 -18.69 -14.41
C TYR A 504 7.31 -19.83 -14.42
N ILE A 505 7.65 -20.99 -14.99
CA ILE A 505 6.77 -22.17 -15.02
C ILE A 505 7.50 -23.33 -14.36
N ALA A 506 6.99 -23.75 -13.21
CA ALA A 506 7.55 -24.85 -12.43
C ALA A 506 7.65 -26.14 -13.27
N GLY A 507 8.82 -26.78 -13.26
CA GLY A 507 9.13 -28.00 -14.03
C GLY A 507 9.45 -27.77 -15.51
N LYS A 508 9.44 -26.52 -16.00
CA LYS A 508 9.81 -26.13 -17.37
C LYS A 508 10.90 -25.04 -17.38
N GLU A 509 11.72 -24.97 -16.33
CA GLU A 509 12.73 -23.95 -16.14
C GLU A 509 13.79 -23.96 -17.24
N CYS A 510 14.36 -22.80 -17.52
CA CYS A 510 15.44 -22.68 -18.47
C CYS A 510 16.76 -23.17 -17.88
N GLY A 511 17.61 -23.74 -18.74
CA GLY A 511 18.99 -24.07 -18.35
C GLY A 511 19.77 -22.83 -17.92
N ASN A 512 20.82 -23.03 -17.13
CA ASN A 512 21.59 -21.94 -16.51
C ASN A 512 22.23 -20.99 -17.55
N LEU A 513 21.73 -19.76 -17.63
CA LEU A 513 22.15 -18.75 -18.58
C LEU A 513 23.63 -18.35 -18.39
N GLN A 514 24.07 -18.15 -17.15
CA GLN A 514 25.46 -17.77 -16.87
C GLN A 514 26.45 -18.84 -17.35
N ALA A 515 26.13 -20.12 -17.17
CA ALA A 515 26.95 -21.24 -17.62
C ALA A 515 27.00 -21.31 -19.16
N MET A 516 25.88 -21.09 -19.84
CA MET A 516 25.81 -21.06 -21.31
C MET A 516 26.70 -19.96 -21.91
N LEU A 517 26.84 -18.83 -21.21
CA LEU A 517 27.58 -17.65 -21.71
C LEU A 517 29.01 -17.52 -21.17
N ALA A 518 29.40 -18.32 -20.17
CA ALA A 518 30.65 -18.13 -19.42
C ALA A 518 31.91 -18.24 -20.30
N GLU A 519 31.91 -19.13 -21.29
CA GLU A 519 33.08 -19.40 -22.13
C GLU A 519 33.24 -18.42 -23.31
N GLY A 520 32.26 -17.56 -23.57
CA GLY A 520 32.25 -16.68 -24.73
C GLY A 520 32.05 -17.44 -26.05
N GLY A 521 32.57 -16.89 -27.15
CA GLY A 521 32.43 -17.47 -28.50
C GLY A 521 31.06 -17.19 -29.12
N SER A 522 30.62 -18.02 -30.06
CA SER A 522 29.29 -17.90 -30.69
C SER A 522 28.28 -18.79 -29.98
N VAL A 523 27.22 -18.20 -29.44
CA VAL A 523 26.19 -18.90 -28.66
C VAL A 523 24.80 -18.54 -29.19
N THR A 524 23.97 -19.55 -29.43
CA THR A 524 22.53 -19.39 -29.70
C THR A 524 21.74 -19.92 -28.51
N LEU A 525 20.88 -19.10 -27.92
CA LEU A 525 20.06 -19.53 -26.78
C LEU A 525 18.92 -20.47 -27.23
N PRO A 526 18.57 -21.49 -26.42
CA PRO A 526 17.25 -22.11 -26.51
C PRO A 526 16.18 -21.03 -26.32
N LYS A 527 15.21 -20.91 -27.25
CA LYS A 527 14.16 -19.90 -27.15
C LYS A 527 13.40 -20.06 -25.83
N GLY A 528 13.60 -19.14 -24.91
CA GLY A 528 13.18 -19.27 -23.52
C GLY A 528 12.85 -17.93 -22.86
N ILE A 529 12.16 -17.99 -21.72
CA ILE A 529 11.94 -16.85 -20.83
C ILE A 529 12.80 -17.04 -19.58
N TYR A 530 13.86 -16.26 -19.49
CA TYR A 530 14.89 -16.38 -18.47
C TYR A 530 14.67 -15.35 -17.36
N ALA A 531 14.39 -15.83 -16.15
CA ALA A 531 14.46 -15.06 -14.89
C ALA A 531 15.91 -15.11 -14.36
N GLN A 532 16.88 -14.88 -15.24
CA GLN A 532 18.30 -15.07 -14.97
C GLN A 532 19.09 -13.89 -15.52
N CYS A 533 20.32 -13.76 -15.05
CA CYS A 533 21.26 -12.75 -15.50
C CYS A 533 22.63 -13.38 -15.79
N ALA A 534 23.48 -12.67 -16.52
CA ALA A 534 24.84 -13.13 -16.78
C ALA A 534 25.88 -12.00 -16.77
N ILE A 535 27.09 -12.37 -16.36
CA ILE A 535 28.31 -11.57 -16.44
C ILE A 535 29.22 -12.22 -17.46
N ILE A 536 29.58 -11.46 -18.49
CA ILE A 536 30.33 -11.92 -19.65
C ILE A 536 31.74 -11.34 -19.54
N ASN A 537 32.73 -12.22 -19.37
CA ASN A 537 34.14 -11.83 -19.19
C ASN A 537 35.03 -12.17 -20.39
N LYS A 538 34.46 -12.80 -21.42
CA LYS A 538 35.15 -13.22 -22.66
C LYS A 538 34.37 -12.71 -23.87
N PRO A 539 35.01 -12.49 -25.03
CA PRO A 539 34.31 -12.04 -26.23
C PRO A 539 33.15 -12.97 -26.61
N LEU A 540 32.00 -12.41 -27.00
CA LEU A 540 30.76 -13.15 -27.22
C LEU A 540 29.99 -12.66 -28.46
N THR A 541 29.56 -13.59 -29.31
CA THR A 541 28.51 -13.37 -30.31
C THR A 541 27.27 -14.16 -29.88
N LEU A 542 26.26 -13.45 -29.40
CA LEU A 542 25.03 -14.02 -28.85
C LEU A 542 23.87 -13.83 -29.82
N ASP A 543 23.29 -14.95 -30.26
CA ASP A 543 21.96 -14.97 -30.86
C ASP A 543 20.94 -15.37 -29.79
N GLY A 544 20.08 -14.43 -29.43
CA GLY A 544 19.00 -14.63 -28.47
C GLY A 544 17.92 -15.59 -28.97
N ASN A 545 17.82 -15.83 -30.28
CA ASN A 545 16.82 -16.74 -30.87
C ASN A 545 15.38 -16.40 -30.44
N GLY A 546 15.07 -15.12 -30.27
CA GLY A 546 13.79 -14.63 -29.77
C GLY A 546 13.55 -14.89 -28.28
N SER A 547 14.60 -15.19 -27.50
CA SER A 547 14.51 -15.36 -26.04
C SER A 547 14.25 -14.05 -25.33
N ILE A 548 13.72 -14.15 -24.11
CA ILE A 548 13.40 -13.04 -23.24
C ILE A 548 14.25 -13.15 -21.98
N LEU A 549 15.08 -12.16 -21.69
CA LEU A 549 15.66 -11.96 -20.35
C LEU A 549 14.76 -11.01 -19.58
N GLN A 550 14.29 -11.40 -18.39
CA GLN A 550 13.40 -10.54 -17.61
C GLN A 550 13.63 -10.59 -16.11
N ASP A 551 13.28 -9.48 -15.46
CA ASP A 551 13.19 -9.22 -14.02
C ASP A 551 14.48 -9.34 -13.19
N THR A 552 15.50 -10.10 -13.63
CA THR A 552 16.66 -10.44 -12.80
C THR A 552 17.92 -9.65 -13.19
N PRO A 553 18.41 -8.74 -12.34
CA PRO A 553 19.68 -8.05 -12.54
C PRO A 553 20.85 -8.73 -11.81
N CYS A 554 21.96 -8.92 -12.51
CA CYS A 554 23.24 -9.29 -11.91
C CYS A 554 23.81 -8.12 -11.11
N ARG A 555 24.27 -8.42 -9.89
CA ARG A 555 24.91 -7.46 -8.97
C ARG A 555 24.08 -6.20 -8.71
N SER A 556 22.75 -6.33 -8.75
CA SER A 556 21.82 -5.19 -8.66
C SER A 556 22.14 -4.08 -9.67
N LYS A 557 22.55 -4.47 -10.88
CA LYS A 557 22.94 -3.54 -11.96
C LYS A 557 22.22 -3.79 -13.27
N ALA A 558 22.33 -4.99 -13.85
CA ALA A 558 21.79 -5.26 -15.17
C ALA A 558 21.54 -6.74 -15.47
N ALA A 559 20.68 -7.04 -16.45
CA ALA A 559 20.48 -8.43 -16.91
C ALA A 559 21.76 -9.01 -17.52
N LEU A 560 22.46 -8.23 -18.36
CA LEU A 560 23.77 -8.59 -18.90
C LEU A 560 24.82 -7.56 -18.50
N ILE A 561 25.91 -8.01 -17.87
CA ILE A 561 27.10 -7.19 -17.59
C ILE A 561 28.24 -7.64 -18.50
N LEU A 562 28.73 -6.75 -19.35
CA LEU A 562 29.71 -7.07 -20.39
C LEU A 562 31.08 -6.48 -20.05
N ASN A 563 32.04 -7.34 -19.73
CA ASN A 563 33.45 -7.00 -19.45
C ASN A 563 34.40 -7.35 -20.63
N ALA A 564 33.85 -7.61 -21.82
CA ALA A 564 34.57 -7.94 -23.04
C ALA A 564 33.77 -7.49 -24.28
N ASP A 565 34.32 -7.68 -25.48
CA ASP A 565 33.61 -7.42 -26.74
C ASP A 565 32.37 -8.29 -26.87
N ALA A 566 31.28 -7.70 -27.38
CA ALA A 566 30.05 -8.45 -27.58
C ALA A 566 29.26 -8.01 -28.81
N GLU A 567 28.69 -8.98 -29.49
CA GLU A 567 27.64 -8.82 -30.49
C GLU A 567 26.40 -9.56 -29.99
N ILE A 568 25.25 -8.89 -29.90
CA ILE A 568 24.01 -9.47 -29.37
C ILE A 568 22.89 -9.23 -30.36
N SER A 569 22.15 -10.29 -30.70
CA SER A 569 21.04 -10.21 -31.65
C SER A 569 19.79 -10.97 -31.20
N HIS A 570 18.62 -10.63 -31.77
CA HIS A 570 17.33 -11.34 -31.61
C HIS A 570 16.96 -11.64 -30.15
N LEU A 571 17.12 -10.64 -29.28
CA LEU A 571 16.89 -10.77 -27.84
C LEU A 571 15.87 -9.74 -27.38
N THR A 572 14.99 -10.14 -26.46
CA THR A 572 14.19 -9.18 -25.69
C THR A 572 14.74 -9.12 -24.28
N CYS A 573 14.93 -7.92 -23.75
CA CYS A 573 15.18 -7.70 -22.35
C CYS A 573 14.12 -6.78 -21.77
N ARG A 574 13.50 -7.18 -20.65
CA ARG A 574 12.46 -6.38 -20.04
C ARG A 574 12.40 -6.39 -18.52
N ASN A 575 11.70 -5.39 -17.99
CA ASN A 575 11.36 -5.26 -16.56
C ASN A 575 12.57 -5.21 -15.61
N ILE A 576 13.75 -4.79 -16.09
CA ILE A 576 14.91 -4.70 -15.21
C ILE A 576 14.80 -3.47 -14.30
N ALA A 577 14.78 -3.71 -12.99
CA ALA A 577 14.70 -2.68 -11.97
C ALA A 577 15.68 -2.96 -10.81
N VAL A 578 16.31 -1.90 -10.31
CA VAL A 578 17.22 -1.94 -9.16
C VAL A 578 16.95 -0.75 -8.23
N ASN A 579 17.45 -0.84 -7.00
CA ASN A 579 17.16 0.12 -5.93
C ASN A 579 17.71 1.54 -6.16
N ASP A 580 18.68 1.73 -7.06
CA ASP A 580 19.25 3.05 -7.35
C ASP A 580 18.62 3.76 -8.57
N GLY A 581 17.63 3.12 -9.20
CA GLY A 581 16.90 3.65 -10.35
C GLY A 581 17.61 3.47 -11.71
N ASN A 582 18.74 2.76 -11.78
CA ASN A 582 19.55 2.59 -13.00
C ASN A 582 19.68 1.13 -13.46
N GLY A 583 18.69 0.29 -13.17
CA GLY A 583 18.63 -1.10 -13.59
C GLY A 583 18.62 -1.20 -15.10
N ALA A 584 19.72 -1.66 -15.69
CA ALA A 584 19.88 -1.68 -17.15
C ALA A 584 19.60 -3.06 -17.73
N CYS A 585 19.13 -3.14 -18.96
CA CYS A 585 19.14 -4.40 -19.68
C CYS A 585 20.56 -4.86 -20.00
N ILE A 586 21.38 -3.97 -20.56
CA ILE A 586 22.79 -4.24 -20.83
C ILE A 586 23.66 -3.17 -20.17
N ARG A 587 24.66 -3.63 -19.41
CA ARG A 587 25.71 -2.77 -18.87
C ARG A 587 27.04 -3.07 -19.52
N GLN A 588 27.47 -2.20 -20.44
CA GLN A 588 28.77 -2.30 -21.10
C GLN A 588 29.85 -1.69 -20.22
N GLN A 589 30.77 -2.51 -19.71
CA GLN A 589 31.84 -2.06 -18.81
C GLN A 589 33.12 -1.66 -19.54
N THR A 590 33.32 -2.13 -20.79
CA THR A 590 34.51 -1.84 -21.58
C THR A 590 34.26 -2.11 -23.08
N ALA A 591 35.28 -1.85 -23.91
CA ALA A 591 35.44 -2.38 -25.26
C ALA A 591 34.28 -2.08 -26.23
N HIS A 592 33.95 -3.00 -27.15
CA HIS A 592 32.96 -2.82 -28.22
C HIS A 592 31.67 -3.60 -27.95
N LEU A 593 30.52 -2.96 -28.19
CA LEU A 593 29.21 -3.59 -28.18
C LEU A 593 28.48 -3.31 -29.49
N SER A 594 27.97 -4.36 -30.15
CA SER A 594 26.97 -4.26 -31.21
C SER A 594 25.68 -4.95 -30.79
N VAL A 595 24.54 -4.29 -30.96
CA VAL A 595 23.21 -4.90 -30.78
C VAL A 595 22.40 -4.77 -32.07
N ASP A 596 21.72 -5.85 -32.46
CA ASP A 596 20.90 -5.92 -33.67
C ASP A 596 19.59 -6.66 -33.42
N ASP A 597 18.44 -6.07 -33.78
CA ASP A 597 17.11 -6.63 -33.48
C ASP A 597 16.95 -7.01 -31.99
N VAL A 598 17.28 -6.07 -31.10
CA VAL A 598 17.10 -6.22 -29.66
C VAL A 598 15.98 -5.32 -29.18
N THR A 599 15.07 -5.88 -28.40
CA THR A 599 13.98 -5.12 -27.76
C THR A 599 14.29 -4.88 -26.28
N PHE A 600 14.31 -3.61 -25.89
CA PHE A 600 14.48 -3.13 -24.53
C PHE A 600 13.16 -2.55 -24.05
N GLU A 601 12.49 -3.22 -23.11
CA GLU A 601 11.13 -2.86 -22.71
C GLU A 601 10.97 -2.74 -21.19
N ASN A 602 10.23 -1.76 -20.71
CA ASN A 602 9.79 -1.65 -19.31
C ASN A 602 10.91 -1.63 -18.24
N ALA A 603 12.17 -1.49 -18.63
CA ALA A 603 13.31 -1.43 -17.73
C ALA A 603 13.60 0.01 -17.26
N GLN A 604 14.33 0.13 -16.15
CA GLN A 604 14.80 1.43 -15.69
C GLN A 604 15.82 2.05 -16.66
N SER A 605 16.60 1.24 -17.39
CA SER A 605 17.49 1.66 -18.48
C SER A 605 17.64 0.58 -19.55
N GLY A 606 17.79 0.97 -20.81
CA GLY A 606 18.09 0.04 -21.91
C GLY A 606 19.57 -0.37 -21.88
N ILE A 607 20.45 0.51 -22.32
CA ILE A 607 21.90 0.29 -22.32
C ILE A 607 22.59 1.34 -21.46
N LEU A 608 23.47 0.93 -20.56
CA LEU A 608 24.30 1.83 -19.75
C LEU A 608 25.78 1.49 -19.94
N THR A 609 26.57 2.45 -20.39
CA THR A 609 28.01 2.25 -20.60
C THR A 609 28.85 2.82 -19.47
N ASP A 610 30.00 2.21 -19.23
CA ASP A 610 31.06 2.74 -18.38
C ASP A 610 31.91 3.79 -19.15
N PRO A 611 32.57 4.75 -18.46
CA PRO A 611 33.53 5.65 -19.10
C PRO A 611 34.63 4.99 -19.93
N LYS A 612 34.94 3.72 -19.66
CA LYS A 612 35.93 2.92 -20.41
C LYS A 612 35.40 2.28 -21.70
N ALA A 613 34.10 2.37 -22.00
CA ALA A 613 33.54 1.83 -23.24
C ALA A 613 34.13 2.55 -24.47
N GLN A 614 34.37 1.81 -25.56
CA GLN A 614 35.01 2.34 -26.76
C GLN A 614 33.99 2.59 -27.89
N SER A 615 33.11 1.63 -28.16
CA SER A 615 32.03 1.84 -29.11
C SER A 615 30.74 1.11 -28.76
N LEU A 616 29.63 1.71 -29.17
CA LEU A 616 28.30 1.12 -29.12
C LEU A 616 27.62 1.27 -30.49
N THR A 617 27.26 0.17 -31.11
CA THR A 617 26.47 0.13 -32.34
C THR A 617 25.10 -0.47 -32.04
N VAL A 618 24.04 0.22 -32.44
CA VAL A 618 22.65 -0.20 -32.23
C VAL A 618 21.95 -0.21 -33.57
N LYS A 619 21.42 -1.37 -33.98
CA LYS A 619 20.73 -1.57 -35.25
C LYS A 619 19.36 -2.19 -35.02
N ASN A 620 18.37 -1.78 -35.80
CA ASN A 620 17.06 -2.42 -35.91
C ASN A 620 16.37 -2.68 -34.55
N SER A 621 16.70 -1.91 -33.52
CA SER A 621 16.34 -2.21 -32.13
C SER A 621 15.20 -1.34 -31.64
N LEU A 622 14.46 -1.83 -30.65
CA LEU A 622 13.33 -1.13 -30.05
C LEU A 622 13.63 -0.79 -28.59
N PHE A 623 13.44 0.47 -28.21
CA PHE A 623 13.50 0.95 -26.84
C PHE A 623 12.12 1.47 -26.46
N GLN A 624 11.42 0.81 -25.54
CA GLN A 624 10.04 1.14 -25.21
C GLN A 624 9.79 1.19 -23.70
N ASN A 625 9.04 2.21 -23.26
CA ASN A 625 8.62 2.33 -21.86
C ASN A 625 9.80 2.28 -20.87
N LEU A 626 10.91 2.90 -21.23
CA LEU A 626 12.12 2.96 -20.41
C LEU A 626 12.16 4.23 -19.57
N GLY A 627 12.71 4.11 -18.37
CA GLY A 627 12.94 5.24 -17.46
C GLY A 627 12.97 4.79 -16.01
N GLY A 628 13.86 5.42 -15.25
CA GLY A 628 13.98 5.18 -13.81
C GLY A 628 12.74 5.71 -13.09
N ASP A 629 12.26 4.95 -12.12
CA ASP A 629 11.17 5.39 -11.26
C ASP A 629 11.56 6.71 -10.57
N CYS A 630 10.83 7.79 -10.88
CA CYS A 630 11.03 9.09 -10.26
C CYS A 630 10.88 9.08 -8.74
N ARG A 631 10.29 8.03 -8.15
CA ARG A 631 10.24 7.79 -6.70
C ARG A 631 11.62 7.46 -6.11
N ILE A 632 12.53 6.85 -6.88
CA ILE A 632 13.85 6.39 -6.40
C ILE A 632 14.94 7.38 -6.83
N LYS A 633 15.08 7.57 -8.14
CA LYS A 633 16.01 8.51 -8.76
C LYS A 633 15.45 8.82 -10.14
N CYS A 634 15.15 10.10 -10.38
CA CYS A 634 14.59 10.54 -11.65
C CYS A 634 15.54 10.19 -12.81
N GLY A 635 15.16 9.15 -13.54
CA GLY A 635 15.83 8.69 -14.73
C GLY A 635 15.03 9.06 -15.97
N ARG A 636 15.01 10.35 -16.33
CA ARG A 636 14.23 10.84 -17.48
C ARG A 636 14.89 10.34 -18.77
N ALA A 637 14.15 9.59 -19.58
CA ALA A 637 14.57 9.03 -20.87
C ALA A 637 15.84 8.15 -20.84
N HIS A 638 15.82 7.04 -20.09
CA HIS A 638 16.91 6.05 -20.05
C HIS A 638 16.85 5.02 -21.20
N GLY A 639 16.81 5.49 -22.44
CA GLY A 639 17.01 4.62 -23.60
C GLY A 639 18.43 4.05 -23.62
N ILE A 640 19.39 4.95 -23.80
CA ILE A 640 20.82 4.65 -23.79
C ILE A 640 21.53 5.73 -22.97
N TYR A 641 22.33 5.31 -22.00
CA TYR A 641 23.26 6.17 -21.26
C TYR A 641 24.69 5.87 -21.70
N PHE A 642 25.22 6.71 -22.59
CA PHE A 642 26.56 6.56 -23.16
C PHE A 642 27.58 7.43 -22.41
N ALA A 643 28.22 6.87 -21.39
CA ALA A 643 29.15 7.58 -20.51
C ALA A 643 30.61 7.57 -21.00
N ALA A 644 30.89 6.95 -22.15
CA ALA A 644 32.24 6.74 -22.68
C ALA A 644 33.02 8.05 -22.81
N LYS A 645 34.30 8.04 -22.42
CA LYS A 645 35.22 9.18 -22.63
C LYS A 645 35.99 9.00 -23.93
N GLY A 646 35.50 9.59 -25.02
CA GLY A 646 36.13 9.52 -26.35
C GLY A 646 35.74 8.31 -27.19
N GLY A 647 34.64 7.63 -26.83
CA GLY A 647 34.08 6.53 -27.61
C GLY A 647 33.06 6.98 -28.67
N THR A 648 32.66 6.06 -29.56
CA THR A 648 31.69 6.32 -30.62
C THR A 648 30.38 5.58 -30.38
N ILE A 649 29.25 6.27 -30.55
CA ILE A 649 27.92 5.65 -30.60
C ILE A 649 27.32 5.78 -32.00
N THR A 650 26.81 4.68 -32.54
CA THR A 650 26.10 4.63 -33.84
C THR A 650 24.74 3.98 -33.63
N ILE A 651 23.67 4.67 -34.02
CA ILE A 651 22.28 4.18 -33.91
C ILE A 651 21.65 4.22 -35.29
N LEU A 652 21.18 3.07 -35.77
CA LEU A 652 20.62 2.88 -37.11
C LEU A 652 19.27 2.16 -37.01
N ASN A 653 18.28 2.63 -37.79
CA ASN A 653 16.98 1.97 -37.96
C ASN A 653 16.29 1.54 -36.64
N SER A 654 16.48 2.32 -35.56
CA SER A 654 16.01 1.95 -34.22
C SER A 654 14.94 2.92 -33.74
N ARG A 655 14.03 2.43 -32.89
CA ARG A 655 12.86 3.20 -32.42
C ARG A 655 12.92 3.41 -30.91
N PHE A 656 12.61 4.62 -30.46
CA PHE A 656 12.49 4.98 -29.04
C PHE A 656 11.05 5.45 -28.78
N LEU A 657 10.29 4.67 -28.02
CA LEU A 657 8.86 4.88 -27.82
C LEU A 657 8.51 5.01 -26.33
N LYS A 658 7.57 5.89 -26.01
CA LYS A 658 6.89 5.95 -24.70
C LYS A 658 7.86 6.04 -23.50
N ALA A 659 8.93 6.82 -23.58
CA ALA A 659 9.85 6.96 -22.43
C ALA A 659 9.08 7.45 -21.19
N ARG A 660 9.33 6.80 -20.05
CA ARG A 660 8.61 7.09 -18.80
C ARG A 660 8.90 8.50 -18.34
N HIS A 661 7.87 9.14 -17.76
CA HIS A 661 7.93 10.48 -17.17
C HIS A 661 8.35 11.61 -18.13
N GLN A 662 8.08 11.45 -19.45
CA GLN A 662 8.19 12.54 -20.45
C GLN A 662 6.94 13.43 -20.54
N ALA A 663 5.86 13.13 -19.80
CA ALA A 663 4.72 14.04 -19.67
C ALA A 663 4.95 14.99 -18.48
N ILE A 664 4.95 16.29 -18.77
CA ILE A 664 4.92 17.40 -17.80
C ILE A 664 3.54 17.49 -17.18
#